data_AF-A0A3D0NN99-F1
#
_entry.id   AF-A0A3D0NN99-F1
#
_cell.length_a   1.000
_cell.length_b   1.000
_cell.length_c   1.000
_cell.angle_alpha   90.00
_cell.angle_beta   90.00
_cell.angle_gamma   90.00
#
_symmetry.space_group_name_H-M   'P 1'
#
loop_
_entity.id
_entity.type
_entity.pdbx_description
1 polymer ?
#
loop_
_entity_poly.entity_id
_entity_poly.type
_entity_poly.pdbx_seq_one_letter_code
_entity_poly.pdbx_strand_id
1 'polypeptide(L)'
;EATGSVASGQEVSAAAVLSEMIGEVPGAMIDLGTQALRKASEMAGQAQEANATSETLQAALQTAAESKLRQRSPEEFRAVLEQMGRDADGTPTQIYVDGQVLNQLAPDVRQLLPQAVQEQIQRAAEIGDTVAIPVADVLTVAPGTALEQVLVENARLRPDAMTQVEARAAGDQAAQYLQQEAERVIQQATDQAAARASQDAVKTEVKRQLTATGRFRDVVNEGYATWAAAFYTAYGSRMGMTAEQFYQRYPLRVLGAAPGQQTGVLNAPGGATLRTVNVGDTVDGRVVRDGVPNLESIGSSLDNYEVLPGVREVPMSAFDPEYVGGISMDRLDERTRKLAQDIRASGEITPLIVVQDAEGMYVLEGGHRFDALIASGAQSLPAVVVIDQDNPPGQVLNQSVTTMVPTTKGAVVDPAIVKVPGIAEAEADDPKAKAALAANVELFNAKVQSIADELKRGYNSIKVEGDTPKAQAESIINQMVRNLLTIYDAIPPEIRDRSRLWYDGANRIALAFAQRYDMTPMQAAAQLAVLSPQADWFMNVSYAERINDILEFQQDYTWDAEMEAWATDWMAASEESRQKEAERRAQSVRDAERALRDAERTKARAETALEKNTPKLDEKIRAAEAALAEAHTATVEARKLAKKSGSKVDEKALAKVEAREKAASDKAKEARADLRKAKGTVSKAGTAVRQAEKKLQERREFAAEPDPNVAVQPNVRGKKLSELETDFERAWWVRTYDEVHHPRAYRIVTPEGGFLGFAKNDDGVTDGTIAWKSFNPIAKAIGIRRDGSLANVHAALGGEHKVRNFYNNIYDPDAPQPFVTSDTHQVAANLFLPLGADALEVGQNFGGTGTKSVGATGLNGTYWLYSEAVARAAAEVSKRGDGKVLPREMQSISWEAIRSLFSPTFKGDAASVNAVRDLWDKYTAGEATYEDTIQAVINLAGGRYRDPSWVGVRPDSAAAPEAGLKSYESQLAHARQGLAERREPGRGDAGLPGSTLSQGGVSDQGPLEQVGDGAGRAGGAGPAPLPGAPVIAGATGPDPRIVAVAEQYARDNGIPLRRQGEYAKVDPERAARIAAAYDAMAHAPQDPAVREAYENLIQQTRAQYDALVAAGYKFWFIDPTNDPYKSPWDALRD
;
A
#
# COMPACT_ATOMS: atom_id res chain seq x y z
N GLU A 1 -37.91 -0.36 28.46
CA GLU A 1 -38.82 -0.87 29.52
C GLU A 1 -38.61 -2.36 29.85
N ALA A 2 -37.86 -3.11 29.02
CA ALA A 2 -37.59 -4.54 29.20
C ALA A 2 -36.92 -4.95 30.53
N THR A 3 -36.11 -4.09 31.15
CA THR A 3 -35.50 -4.34 32.47
C THR A 3 -36.52 -4.30 33.62
N GLY A 4 -37.65 -3.61 33.46
CA GLY A 4 -38.74 -3.59 34.44
C GLY A 4 -39.65 -4.81 34.36
N SER A 5 -39.83 -5.39 33.17
CA SER A 5 -40.68 -6.56 32.95
C SER A 5 -40.00 -7.88 33.37
N VAL A 6 -38.68 -7.99 33.22
CA VAL A 6 -37.88 -9.14 33.73
C VAL A 6 -37.90 -9.20 35.26
N ALA A 7 -37.85 -8.06 35.95
CA ALA A 7 -37.97 -8.01 37.41
C ALA A 7 -39.39 -8.38 37.93
N SER A 8 -40.38 -8.48 37.03
CA SER A 8 -41.79 -8.77 37.36
C SER A 8 -42.27 -10.17 36.96
N GLY A 9 -41.42 -10.98 36.32
CA GLY A 9 -41.74 -12.37 35.95
C GLY A 9 -42.72 -12.55 34.79
N GLN A 10 -42.87 -11.58 33.89
CA GLN A 10 -43.69 -11.75 32.67
C GLN A 10 -42.90 -12.37 31.51
N GLU A 11 -43.55 -13.24 30.73
CA GLU A 11 -43.02 -13.84 29.50
C GLU A 11 -42.72 -12.76 28.44
N VAL A 12 -41.46 -12.63 28.06
CA VAL A 12 -41.01 -11.70 27.02
C VAL A 12 -41.00 -12.41 25.67
N SER A 13 -41.83 -11.98 24.72
CA SER A 13 -41.82 -12.53 23.36
C SER A 13 -40.62 -12.02 22.54
N ALA A 14 -40.02 -12.88 21.71
CA ALA A 14 -38.90 -12.53 20.83
C ALA A 14 -39.22 -11.36 19.86
N ALA A 15 -40.50 -11.14 19.55
CA ALA A 15 -40.97 -10.00 18.74
C ALA A 15 -40.88 -8.65 19.50
N ALA A 16 -41.02 -8.66 20.83
CA ALA A 16 -40.92 -7.45 21.65
C ALA A 16 -39.46 -6.96 21.77
N VAL A 17 -38.51 -7.89 21.93
CA VAL A 17 -37.06 -7.60 21.96
C VAL A 17 -36.58 -7.03 20.62
N LEU A 18 -37.06 -7.58 19.50
CA LEU A 18 -36.76 -7.10 18.15
C LEU A 18 -37.36 -5.72 17.86
N SER A 19 -38.52 -5.38 18.42
CA SER A 19 -39.14 -4.08 18.18
C SER A 19 -38.42 -2.92 18.87
N GLU A 20 -37.71 -3.16 19.97
CA GLU A 20 -36.84 -2.17 20.64
C GLU A 20 -35.46 -2.04 19.93
N MET A 21 -34.94 -3.11 19.30
CA MET A 21 -33.63 -3.12 18.61
C MET A 21 -33.59 -2.45 17.22
N ILE A 22 -34.74 -2.30 16.54
CA ILE A 22 -34.80 -1.81 15.14
C ILE A 22 -34.43 -0.31 15.00
N GLY A 23 -34.28 0.41 16.11
CA GLY A 23 -33.94 1.84 16.11
C GLY A 23 -32.45 2.19 15.90
N GLU A 24 -31.49 1.39 16.39
CA GLU A 24 -30.11 1.90 16.60
C GLU A 24 -28.93 0.93 16.33
N VAL A 25 -29.12 -0.25 15.71
CA VAL A 25 -28.02 -1.25 15.58
C VAL A 25 -27.52 -1.44 14.13
N PRO A 26 -26.18 -1.58 13.88
CA PRO A 26 -25.59 -1.81 12.56
C PRO A 26 -26.05 -3.11 11.85
N GLY A 27 -26.04 -3.08 10.51
CA GLY A 27 -26.61 -4.13 9.65
C GLY A 27 -26.03 -5.55 9.82
N ALA A 28 -24.79 -5.72 10.28
CA ALA A 28 -24.18 -7.05 10.49
C ALA A 28 -24.88 -7.87 11.61
N MET A 29 -25.50 -7.20 12.60
CA MET A 29 -26.26 -7.86 13.67
C MET A 29 -27.65 -8.32 13.20
N ILE A 30 -28.20 -7.68 12.16
CA ILE A 30 -29.48 -8.07 11.54
C ILE A 30 -29.33 -9.41 10.82
N ASP A 31 -28.18 -9.65 10.21
CA ASP A 31 -27.88 -10.89 9.46
C ASP A 31 -27.68 -12.10 10.38
N LEU A 32 -27.07 -11.92 11.58
CA LEU A 32 -26.97 -12.99 12.59
C LEU A 32 -28.35 -13.34 13.18
N GLY A 33 -29.16 -12.35 13.54
CA GLY A 33 -30.52 -12.58 14.06
C GLY A 33 -31.44 -13.25 13.05
N THR A 34 -31.29 -12.96 11.75
CA THR A 34 -32.07 -13.61 10.69
C THR A 34 -31.62 -15.04 10.40
N GLN A 35 -30.33 -15.37 10.56
CA GLN A 35 -29.85 -16.76 10.44
C GLN A 35 -30.32 -17.64 11.61
N ALA A 36 -30.26 -17.12 12.84
CA ALA A 36 -30.77 -17.83 14.02
C ALA A 36 -32.29 -18.11 13.91
N LEU A 37 -33.07 -17.13 13.43
CA LEU A 37 -34.51 -17.29 13.19
C LEU A 37 -34.84 -18.31 12.10
N ARG A 38 -34.04 -18.40 11.02
CA ARG A 38 -34.26 -19.41 9.97
C ARG A 38 -34.04 -20.82 10.51
N LYS A 39 -32.93 -21.04 11.23
CA LYS A 39 -32.60 -22.36 11.80
C LYS A 39 -33.61 -22.80 12.86
N ALA A 40 -34.06 -21.88 13.72
CA ALA A 40 -35.12 -22.16 14.69
C ALA A 40 -36.47 -22.45 14.02
N SER A 41 -36.80 -21.75 12.93
CA SER A 41 -38.02 -22.00 12.15
C SER A 41 -37.99 -23.35 11.43
N GLU A 42 -36.83 -23.81 10.97
CA GLU A 42 -36.64 -25.13 10.36
C GLU A 42 -36.81 -26.25 11.39
N MET A 43 -36.17 -26.12 12.57
CA MET A 43 -36.31 -27.08 13.67
C MET A 43 -37.75 -27.15 14.20
N ALA A 44 -38.44 -26.01 14.29
CA ALA A 44 -39.85 -25.96 14.70
C ALA A 44 -40.79 -26.64 13.68
N GLY A 45 -40.49 -26.53 12.38
CA GLY A 45 -41.24 -27.21 11.33
C GLY A 45 -41.14 -28.74 11.42
N GLN A 46 -39.93 -29.26 11.67
CA GLN A 46 -39.69 -30.69 11.84
C GLN A 46 -40.32 -31.24 13.14
N ALA A 47 -40.29 -30.47 14.23
CA ALA A 47 -40.93 -30.86 15.48
C ALA A 47 -42.47 -30.92 15.38
N GLN A 48 -43.08 -30.04 14.58
CA GLN A 48 -44.53 -30.09 14.32
C GLN A 48 -44.94 -31.34 13.54
N GLU A 49 -44.13 -31.77 12.56
CA GLU A 49 -44.36 -33.02 11.79
C GLU A 49 -44.32 -34.27 12.69
N ALA A 50 -43.37 -34.33 13.62
CA ALA A 50 -43.23 -35.43 14.58
C ALA A 50 -44.39 -35.49 15.60
N ASN A 51 -44.84 -34.35 16.11
CA ASN A 51 -45.97 -34.29 17.03
C ASN A 51 -47.28 -34.73 16.34
N ALA A 52 -47.52 -34.27 15.10
CA ALA A 52 -48.68 -34.69 14.33
C ALA A 52 -48.66 -36.20 14.04
N THR A 53 -47.48 -36.77 13.78
CA THR A 53 -47.28 -38.22 13.60
C THR A 53 -47.68 -39.00 14.86
N SER A 54 -47.18 -38.60 16.03
CA SER A 54 -47.45 -39.25 17.30
C SER A 54 -48.93 -39.18 17.69
N GLU A 55 -49.56 -38.01 17.54
CA GLU A 55 -51.00 -37.83 17.79
C GLU A 55 -51.86 -38.73 16.89
N THR A 56 -51.48 -38.86 15.62
CA THR A 56 -52.17 -39.73 14.66
C THR A 56 -52.05 -41.20 15.07
N LEU A 57 -50.85 -41.64 15.46
CA LEU A 57 -50.62 -43.01 15.91
C LEU A 57 -51.37 -43.32 17.21
N GLN A 58 -51.37 -42.38 18.17
CA GLN A 58 -52.10 -42.53 19.43
C GLN A 58 -53.61 -42.65 19.21
N ALA A 59 -54.19 -41.82 18.34
CA ALA A 59 -55.61 -41.89 18.00
C ALA A 59 -55.97 -43.23 17.34
N ALA A 60 -55.09 -43.75 16.47
CA ALA A 60 -55.27 -45.06 15.84
C ALA A 60 -55.21 -46.21 16.86
N LEU A 61 -54.25 -46.17 17.79
CA LEU A 61 -54.11 -47.15 18.86
C LEU A 61 -55.33 -47.16 19.80
N GLN A 62 -55.83 -45.99 20.20
CA GLN A 62 -57.04 -45.87 21.02
C GLN A 62 -58.27 -46.43 20.31
N THR A 63 -58.43 -46.13 19.02
CA THR A 63 -59.52 -46.66 18.21
C THR A 63 -59.44 -48.19 18.09
N ALA A 64 -58.23 -48.73 17.90
CA ALA A 64 -58.01 -50.17 17.87
C ALA A 64 -58.30 -50.84 19.24
N ALA A 65 -58.01 -50.15 20.36
CA ALA A 65 -58.30 -50.65 21.69
C ALA A 65 -59.80 -50.91 21.93
N GLU A 66 -60.65 -50.04 21.39
CA GLU A 66 -62.12 -50.10 21.49
C GLU A 66 -62.76 -51.15 20.55
N SER A 67 -61.99 -51.71 19.61
CA SER A 67 -62.47 -52.72 18.67
C SER A 67 -62.80 -54.04 19.36
N LYS A 68 -64.09 -54.38 19.40
CA LYS A 68 -64.56 -55.71 19.82
C LYS A 68 -64.04 -56.82 18.91
N LEU A 69 -63.74 -56.52 17.64
CA LEU A 69 -63.18 -57.50 16.71
C LEU A 69 -61.74 -57.84 17.11
N ARG A 70 -60.92 -56.85 17.48
CA ARG A 70 -59.57 -57.07 18.02
C ARG A 70 -59.58 -57.98 19.25
N GLN A 71 -60.54 -57.78 20.16
CA GLN A 71 -60.67 -58.59 21.37
C GLN A 71 -61.14 -60.03 21.11
N ARG A 72 -61.98 -60.24 20.09
CA ARG A 72 -62.57 -61.55 19.77
C ARG A 72 -61.71 -62.39 18.83
N SER A 73 -61.10 -61.75 17.84
CA SER A 73 -60.26 -62.37 16.82
C SER A 73 -59.20 -61.37 16.33
N PRO A 74 -58.02 -61.33 16.98
CA PRO A 74 -56.90 -60.47 16.58
C PRO A 74 -56.45 -60.72 15.13
N GLU A 75 -56.50 -61.97 14.65
CA GLU A 75 -56.08 -62.35 13.30
C GLU A 75 -57.02 -61.79 12.22
N GLU A 76 -58.34 -61.87 12.43
CA GLU A 76 -59.31 -61.26 11.51
C GLU A 76 -59.23 -59.72 11.55
N PHE A 77 -59.00 -59.14 12.73
CA PHE A 77 -58.78 -57.70 12.87
C PHE A 77 -57.55 -57.22 12.09
N ARG A 78 -56.42 -57.93 12.22
CA ARG A 78 -55.20 -57.70 11.43
C ARG A 78 -55.48 -57.75 9.93
N ALA A 79 -56.14 -58.81 9.45
CA ALA A 79 -56.41 -59.00 8.02
C ALA A 79 -57.28 -57.88 7.44
N VAL A 80 -58.28 -57.40 8.21
CA VAL A 80 -59.12 -56.25 7.82
C VAL A 80 -58.29 -54.97 7.72
N LEU A 81 -57.39 -54.70 8.67
CA LEU A 81 -56.53 -53.52 8.63
C LEU A 81 -55.51 -53.57 7.49
N GLU A 82 -54.94 -54.74 7.19
CA GLU A 82 -54.05 -54.93 6.04
C GLU A 82 -54.77 -54.71 4.69
N GLN A 83 -56.03 -55.13 4.60
CA GLN A 83 -56.87 -54.88 3.43
C GLN A 83 -57.16 -53.37 3.31
N MET A 84 -57.57 -52.72 4.41
CA MET A 84 -57.84 -51.28 4.44
C MET A 84 -56.60 -50.44 4.10
N GLY A 85 -55.41 -50.84 4.54
CA GLY A 85 -54.16 -50.16 4.18
C GLY A 85 -53.78 -50.29 2.70
N ARG A 86 -54.17 -51.39 2.04
CA ARG A 86 -53.94 -51.59 0.59
C ARG A 86 -54.89 -50.76 -0.27
N ASP A 87 -56.12 -50.53 0.19
CA ASP A 87 -57.16 -49.81 -0.56
C ASP A 87 -57.13 -48.29 -0.31
N ALA A 88 -56.14 -47.77 0.45
CA ALA A 88 -56.10 -46.42 0.97
C ALA A 88 -54.92 -45.57 0.48
N ASP A 89 -55.16 -44.72 -0.54
CA ASP A 89 -54.16 -43.73 -0.97
C ASP A 89 -53.80 -42.76 0.17
N GLY A 90 -52.51 -42.72 0.53
CA GLY A 90 -51.95 -41.77 1.50
C GLY A 90 -51.96 -42.24 2.97
N THR A 91 -52.48 -43.43 3.29
CA THR A 91 -52.39 -43.97 4.65
C THR A 91 -51.05 -44.69 4.86
N PRO A 92 -50.26 -44.37 5.90
CA PRO A 92 -49.01 -45.07 6.17
C PRO A 92 -49.28 -46.55 6.43
N THR A 93 -48.65 -47.42 5.62
CA THR A 93 -48.76 -48.88 5.80
C THR A 93 -47.72 -49.41 6.80
N GLN A 94 -46.70 -48.61 7.10
CA GLN A 94 -45.62 -48.91 8.03
C GLN A 94 -45.29 -47.69 8.88
N ILE A 95 -44.84 -47.94 10.10
CA ILE A 95 -44.11 -46.99 10.93
C ILE A 95 -42.68 -47.48 11.09
N TYR A 96 -41.77 -46.56 11.36
CA TYR A 96 -40.37 -46.87 11.60
C TYR A 96 -40.04 -46.53 13.05
N VAL A 97 -39.26 -47.39 13.71
CA VAL A 97 -38.80 -47.17 15.09
C VAL A 97 -37.34 -47.59 15.16
N ASP A 98 -36.50 -46.88 15.91
CA ASP A 98 -35.09 -47.27 16.01
C ASP A 98 -34.92 -48.69 16.54
N GLY A 99 -34.05 -49.46 15.87
CA GLY A 99 -33.73 -50.82 16.29
C GLY A 99 -33.20 -50.86 17.72
N GLN A 100 -32.44 -49.84 18.15
CA GLN A 100 -31.94 -49.73 19.52
C GLN A 100 -33.07 -49.55 20.55
N VAL A 101 -34.08 -48.74 20.25
CA VAL A 101 -35.24 -48.54 21.13
C VAL A 101 -36.02 -49.85 21.27
N LEU A 102 -36.26 -50.56 20.17
CA LEU A 102 -36.95 -51.84 20.19
C LEU A 102 -36.12 -52.95 20.87
N ASN A 103 -34.80 -52.91 20.78
CA ASN A 103 -33.92 -53.90 21.40
C ASN A 103 -33.86 -53.77 22.94
N GLN A 104 -34.15 -52.57 23.47
CA GLN A 104 -34.21 -52.31 24.91
C GLN A 104 -35.53 -52.79 25.56
N LEU A 105 -36.54 -53.16 24.77
CA LEU A 105 -37.79 -53.70 25.29
C LEU A 105 -37.57 -55.02 26.05
N ALA A 106 -38.38 -55.23 27.10
CA ALA A 106 -38.36 -56.48 27.85
C ALA A 106 -38.66 -57.69 26.92
N PRO A 107 -38.05 -58.86 27.11
CA PRO A 107 -38.18 -59.99 26.18
C PRO A 107 -39.63 -60.45 25.94
N ASP A 108 -40.46 -60.39 26.98
CA ASP A 108 -41.91 -60.66 26.93
C ASP A 108 -42.67 -59.63 26.09
N VAL A 109 -42.28 -58.36 26.15
CA VAL A 109 -42.87 -57.28 25.32
C VAL A 109 -42.42 -57.40 23.86
N ARG A 110 -41.17 -57.80 23.60
CA ARG A 110 -40.67 -58.04 22.23
C ARG A 110 -41.36 -59.21 21.55
N GLN A 111 -41.74 -60.24 22.31
CA GLN A 111 -42.47 -61.40 21.79
C GLN A 111 -43.87 -61.05 21.25
N LEU A 112 -44.43 -59.89 21.64
CA LEU A 112 -45.70 -59.40 21.11
C LEU A 112 -45.60 -58.89 19.67
N LEU A 113 -44.38 -58.52 19.22
CA LEU A 113 -44.16 -58.12 17.83
C LEU A 113 -44.14 -59.35 16.90
N PRO A 114 -44.49 -59.21 15.62
CA PRO A 114 -44.42 -60.31 14.65
C PRO A 114 -43.00 -60.87 14.52
N GLN A 115 -42.86 -62.17 14.27
CA GLN A 115 -41.55 -62.82 14.14
C GLN A 115 -40.65 -62.14 13.08
N ALA A 116 -41.24 -61.71 11.96
CA ALA A 116 -40.52 -60.99 10.90
C ALA A 116 -39.96 -59.62 11.36
N VAL A 117 -40.58 -58.98 12.34
CA VAL A 117 -40.10 -57.72 12.94
C VAL A 117 -39.02 -58.03 13.99
N GLN A 118 -39.21 -59.09 14.79
CA GLN A 118 -38.22 -59.54 15.77
C GLN A 118 -36.85 -59.85 15.14
N GLU A 119 -36.82 -60.46 13.95
CA GLU A 119 -35.59 -60.75 13.19
C GLU A 119 -34.89 -59.50 12.60
N GLN A 120 -35.60 -58.37 12.52
CA GLN A 120 -35.05 -57.10 12.05
C GLN A 120 -34.44 -56.28 13.20
N ILE A 121 -34.98 -56.38 14.41
CA ILE A 121 -34.57 -55.57 15.57
C ILE A 121 -33.07 -55.72 15.86
N GLN A 122 -32.55 -56.95 15.92
CA GLN A 122 -31.14 -57.17 16.27
C GLN A 122 -30.19 -56.57 15.22
N ARG A 123 -30.49 -56.75 13.93
CA ARG A 123 -29.68 -56.19 12.83
C ARG A 123 -29.73 -54.67 12.82
N ALA A 124 -30.91 -54.08 12.94
CA ALA A 124 -31.10 -52.63 12.96
C ALA A 124 -30.43 -51.98 14.18
N ALA A 125 -30.47 -52.62 15.35
CA ALA A 125 -29.83 -52.12 16.56
C ALA A 125 -28.29 -52.08 16.46
N GLU A 126 -27.68 -53.04 15.76
CA GLU A 126 -26.22 -53.14 15.57
C GLU A 126 -25.65 -52.04 14.66
N ILE A 127 -26.41 -51.66 13.62
CA ILE A 127 -25.98 -50.64 12.64
C ILE A 127 -26.59 -49.25 12.90
N GLY A 128 -27.44 -49.11 13.92
CA GLY A 128 -28.13 -47.86 14.23
C GLY A 128 -29.20 -47.46 13.21
N ASP A 129 -29.86 -48.45 12.60
CA ASP A 129 -30.93 -48.26 11.61
C ASP A 129 -32.33 -48.44 12.24
N THR A 130 -33.36 -48.08 11.49
CA THR A 130 -34.77 -48.20 11.88
C THR A 130 -35.37 -49.54 11.47
N VAL A 131 -36.35 -50.00 12.24
CA VAL A 131 -37.15 -51.19 11.94
C VAL A 131 -38.51 -50.73 11.44
N ALA A 132 -38.90 -51.22 10.25
CA ALA A 132 -40.22 -50.99 9.70
C ALA A 132 -41.23 -51.98 10.30
N ILE A 133 -42.22 -51.45 11.02
CA ILE A 133 -43.31 -52.23 11.61
C ILE A 133 -44.60 -51.91 10.86
N PRO A 134 -45.30 -52.90 10.27
CA PRO A 134 -46.56 -52.63 9.62
C PRO A 134 -47.60 -52.12 10.62
N VAL A 135 -48.38 -51.11 10.21
CA VAL A 135 -49.37 -50.45 11.09
C VAL A 135 -50.46 -51.43 11.54
N ALA A 136 -50.86 -52.38 10.68
CA ALA A 136 -51.86 -53.39 11.02
C ALA A 136 -51.43 -54.25 12.22
N ASP A 137 -50.16 -54.66 12.25
CA ASP A 137 -49.54 -55.41 13.33
C ASP A 137 -49.54 -54.56 14.61
N VAL A 138 -49.04 -53.31 14.53
CA VAL A 138 -48.98 -52.35 15.64
C VAL A 138 -50.35 -52.16 16.29
N LEU A 139 -51.39 -51.86 15.50
CA LEU A 139 -52.73 -51.64 16.01
C LEU A 139 -53.38 -52.91 16.57
N THR A 140 -52.91 -54.09 16.17
CA THR A 140 -53.41 -55.36 16.70
C THR A 140 -52.81 -55.63 18.09
N VAL A 141 -51.48 -55.51 18.22
CA VAL A 141 -50.73 -56.00 19.39
C VAL A 141 -50.39 -54.93 20.43
N ALA A 142 -50.22 -53.67 20.03
CA ALA A 142 -49.74 -52.63 20.94
C ALA A 142 -50.81 -52.08 21.91
N PRO A 143 -52.09 -51.84 21.53
CA PRO A 143 -53.02 -51.16 22.43
C PRO A 143 -53.31 -51.92 23.73
N GLY A 144 -53.11 -51.26 24.86
CA GLY A 144 -53.22 -51.79 26.22
C GLY A 144 -51.96 -52.50 26.74
N THR A 145 -50.84 -52.43 26.02
CA THR A 145 -49.57 -53.07 26.40
C THR A 145 -48.46 -52.05 26.62
N ALA A 146 -47.34 -52.47 27.21
CA ALA A 146 -46.16 -51.61 27.37
C ALA A 146 -45.55 -51.15 26.03
N LEU A 147 -45.89 -51.81 24.92
CA LEU A 147 -45.45 -51.43 23.57
C LEU A 147 -46.14 -50.15 23.07
N GLU A 148 -47.36 -49.86 23.53
CA GLU A 148 -48.16 -48.70 23.10
C GLU A 148 -47.39 -47.39 23.31
N GLN A 149 -46.93 -47.16 24.53
CA GLN A 149 -46.24 -45.91 24.89
C GLN A 149 -44.92 -45.77 24.12
N VAL A 150 -44.15 -46.85 24.00
CA VAL A 150 -42.86 -46.82 23.31
C VAL A 150 -43.03 -46.48 21.83
N LEU A 151 -44.05 -47.03 21.17
CA LEU A 151 -44.34 -46.72 19.77
C LEU A 151 -44.89 -45.29 19.59
N VAL A 152 -45.77 -44.81 20.46
CA VAL A 152 -46.28 -43.43 20.39
C VAL A 152 -45.16 -42.40 20.51
N GLU A 153 -44.17 -42.66 21.35
CA GLU A 153 -43.07 -41.74 21.62
C GLU A 153 -41.93 -41.83 20.58
N ASN A 154 -41.67 -43.02 20.04
CA ASN A 154 -40.46 -43.30 19.24
C ASN A 154 -40.72 -43.73 17.78
N ALA A 155 -41.98 -43.75 17.33
CA ALA A 155 -42.29 -44.04 15.94
C ALA A 155 -42.21 -42.79 15.05
N ARG A 156 -41.78 -43.00 13.80
CA ARG A 156 -41.69 -42.01 12.72
C ARG A 156 -42.34 -42.57 11.44
N LEU A 157 -42.89 -41.71 10.58
CA LEU A 157 -43.53 -42.15 9.31
C LEU A 157 -42.53 -42.38 8.18
N ARG A 158 -41.33 -41.80 8.30
CA ARG A 158 -40.21 -41.96 7.37
C ARG A 158 -38.94 -42.21 8.16
N PRO A 159 -37.97 -42.99 7.64
CA PRO A 159 -36.71 -43.25 8.35
C PRO A 159 -35.93 -41.99 8.76
N ASP A 160 -36.06 -40.90 8.00
CA ASP A 160 -35.36 -39.62 8.22
C ASP A 160 -36.16 -38.60 9.06
N ALA A 161 -37.40 -38.90 9.44
CA ALA A 161 -38.25 -37.99 10.21
C ALA A 161 -37.96 -38.06 11.70
N MET A 162 -38.22 -36.97 12.43
CA MET A 162 -38.03 -36.93 13.88
C MET A 162 -39.09 -37.76 14.62
N THR A 163 -38.69 -38.42 15.71
CA THR A 163 -39.64 -38.99 16.69
C THR A 163 -40.22 -37.90 17.60
N GLN A 164 -41.28 -38.22 18.35
CA GLN A 164 -41.85 -37.26 19.32
C GLN A 164 -40.83 -36.90 20.42
N VAL A 165 -40.03 -37.87 20.85
CA VAL A 165 -38.96 -37.66 21.84
C VAL A 165 -37.87 -36.76 21.27
N GLU A 166 -37.43 -37.00 20.03
CA GLU A 166 -36.45 -36.16 19.33
C GLU A 166 -36.99 -34.74 19.10
N ALA A 167 -38.29 -34.59 18.77
CA ALA A 167 -38.94 -33.30 18.58
C ALA A 167 -39.05 -32.46 19.85
N ARG A 168 -39.33 -33.09 20.99
CA ARG A 168 -39.29 -32.43 22.31
C ARG A 168 -37.86 -31.99 22.64
N ALA A 169 -36.87 -32.86 22.43
CA ALA A 169 -35.47 -32.53 22.64
C ALA A 169 -34.97 -31.41 21.71
N ALA A 170 -35.39 -31.39 20.45
CA ALA A 170 -35.04 -30.32 19.51
C ALA A 170 -35.76 -29.00 19.79
N GLY A 171 -36.99 -29.05 20.32
CA GLY A 171 -37.71 -27.86 20.81
C GLY A 171 -36.99 -27.21 22.00
N ASP A 172 -36.55 -28.02 22.96
CA ASP A 172 -35.76 -27.57 24.11
C ASP A 172 -34.39 -27.05 23.67
N GLN A 173 -33.73 -27.70 22.71
CA GLN A 173 -32.47 -27.24 22.11
C GLN A 173 -32.65 -25.96 21.29
N ALA A 174 -33.77 -25.78 20.58
CA ALA A 174 -34.06 -24.56 19.82
C ALA A 174 -34.34 -23.38 20.76
N ALA A 175 -35.05 -23.61 21.87
CA ALA A 175 -35.26 -22.62 22.91
C ALA A 175 -33.94 -22.23 23.60
N GLN A 176 -33.10 -23.21 23.95
CA GLN A 176 -31.76 -22.95 24.51
C GLN A 176 -30.83 -22.27 23.51
N TYR A 177 -30.88 -22.63 22.23
CA TYR A 177 -30.10 -22.00 21.17
C TYR A 177 -30.52 -20.54 20.94
N LEU A 178 -31.82 -20.27 20.89
CA LEU A 178 -32.35 -18.91 20.79
C LEU A 178 -32.02 -18.08 22.03
N GLN A 179 -32.07 -18.69 23.21
CA GLN A 179 -31.72 -18.02 24.46
C GLN A 179 -30.21 -17.72 24.54
N GLN A 180 -29.34 -18.67 24.18
CA GLN A 180 -27.89 -18.47 24.13
C GLN A 180 -27.48 -17.46 23.06
N GLU A 181 -28.14 -17.45 21.89
CA GLU A 181 -27.84 -16.49 20.83
C GLU A 181 -28.39 -15.10 21.17
N ALA A 182 -29.56 -15.01 21.81
CA ALA A 182 -30.08 -13.75 22.35
C ALA A 182 -29.18 -13.21 23.48
N GLU A 183 -28.75 -14.06 24.40
CA GLU A 183 -27.77 -13.71 25.45
C GLU A 183 -26.44 -13.29 24.84
N ARG A 184 -25.95 -13.95 23.79
CA ARG A 184 -24.74 -13.56 23.06
C ARG A 184 -24.88 -12.22 22.34
N VAL A 185 -26.03 -11.94 21.72
CA VAL A 185 -26.33 -10.66 21.05
C VAL A 185 -26.48 -9.53 22.08
N ILE A 186 -27.14 -9.81 23.20
CA ILE A 186 -27.28 -8.89 24.34
C ILE A 186 -25.92 -8.66 25.01
N GLN A 187 -25.11 -9.70 25.19
CA GLN A 187 -23.77 -9.61 25.75
C GLN A 187 -22.84 -8.85 24.81
N GLN A 188 -22.87 -9.08 23.49
CA GLN A 188 -22.10 -8.27 22.53
C GLN A 188 -22.55 -6.80 22.49
N ALA A 189 -23.84 -6.52 22.62
CA ALA A 189 -24.34 -5.16 22.73
C ALA A 189 -23.94 -4.50 24.06
N THR A 190 -23.95 -5.26 25.15
CA THR A 190 -23.56 -4.81 26.50
C THR A 190 -22.04 -4.64 26.62
N ASP A 191 -21.25 -5.52 26.01
CA ASP A 191 -19.79 -5.45 25.91
C ASP A 191 -19.36 -4.27 25.04
N GLN A 192 -20.07 -3.98 23.95
CA GLN A 192 -19.82 -2.77 23.16
C GLN A 192 -20.22 -1.50 23.92
N ALA A 193 -21.33 -1.51 24.66
CA ALA A 193 -21.74 -0.37 25.49
C ALA A 193 -20.78 -0.16 26.67
N ALA A 194 -20.31 -1.23 27.32
CA ALA A 194 -19.32 -1.21 28.39
C ALA A 194 -17.92 -0.83 27.89
N ALA A 195 -17.52 -1.30 26.71
CA ALA A 195 -16.26 -0.91 26.07
C ALA A 195 -16.27 0.58 25.70
N ARG A 196 -17.41 1.10 25.19
CA ARG A 196 -17.59 2.54 24.93
C ARG A 196 -17.58 3.35 26.21
N ALA A 197 -18.30 2.92 27.26
CA ALA A 197 -18.29 3.62 28.56
C ALA A 197 -16.88 3.65 29.17
N SER A 198 -16.14 2.55 29.08
CA SER A 198 -14.76 2.45 29.56
C SER A 198 -13.80 3.34 28.76
N GLN A 199 -13.98 3.42 27.44
CA GLN A 199 -13.26 4.35 26.57
C GLN A 199 -13.57 5.80 26.92
N ASP A 200 -14.84 6.14 27.10
CA ASP A 200 -15.30 7.50 27.43
C ASP A 200 -14.81 7.96 28.82
N ALA A 201 -14.71 7.05 29.78
CA ALA A 201 -14.11 7.32 31.09
C ALA A 201 -12.63 7.71 30.98
N VAL A 202 -11.84 6.94 30.21
CA VAL A 202 -10.42 7.26 29.96
C VAL A 202 -10.27 8.57 29.18
N LYS A 203 -11.11 8.79 28.16
CA LYS A 203 -11.15 10.05 27.40
C LYS A 203 -11.40 11.23 28.34
N THR A 204 -12.40 11.10 29.21
CA THR A 204 -12.79 12.17 30.15
C THR A 204 -11.64 12.50 31.10
N GLU A 205 -10.97 11.48 31.65
CA GLU A 205 -9.87 11.68 32.59
C GLU A 205 -8.63 12.29 31.92
N VAL A 206 -8.26 11.84 30.73
CA VAL A 206 -7.13 12.42 29.98
C VAL A 206 -7.44 13.85 29.54
N LYS A 207 -8.67 14.13 29.07
CA LYS A 207 -9.11 15.50 28.73
C LYS A 207 -9.02 16.41 29.96
N ARG A 208 -9.44 15.93 31.13
CA ARG A 208 -9.35 16.67 32.39
C ARG A 208 -7.91 17.06 32.72
N GLN A 209 -6.96 16.12 32.60
CA GLN A 209 -5.55 16.41 32.86
C GLN A 209 -4.97 17.40 31.83
N LEU A 210 -5.29 17.25 30.55
CA LEU A 210 -4.89 18.18 29.49
C LEU A 210 -5.43 19.59 29.73
N THR A 211 -6.71 19.72 30.06
CA THR A 211 -7.33 21.02 30.38
C THR A 211 -6.73 21.65 31.64
N ALA A 212 -6.37 20.85 32.65
CA ALA A 212 -5.69 21.33 33.85
C ALA A 212 -4.28 21.90 33.57
N THR A 213 -3.63 21.52 32.45
CA THR A 213 -2.35 22.14 32.05
C THR A 213 -2.51 23.55 31.48
N GLY A 214 -3.72 23.94 31.08
CA GLY A 214 -4.00 25.26 30.48
C GLY A 214 -3.32 25.52 29.13
N ARG A 215 -2.72 24.50 28.50
CA ARG A 215 -1.86 24.66 27.32
C ARG A 215 -2.60 24.76 25.99
N PHE A 216 -3.73 24.06 25.84
CA PHE A 216 -4.50 24.03 24.60
C PHE A 216 -5.99 24.33 24.82
N ARG A 217 -6.67 24.73 23.73
CA ARG A 217 -8.13 24.95 23.70
C ARG A 217 -8.89 23.63 23.85
N ASP A 218 -10.12 23.68 24.35
CA ASP A 218 -10.89 22.48 24.73
C ASP A 218 -11.08 21.47 23.59
N VAL A 219 -11.25 21.94 22.35
CA VAL A 219 -11.39 21.10 21.15
C VAL A 219 -10.10 20.32 20.84
N VAL A 220 -8.94 20.93 21.07
CA VAL A 220 -7.63 20.28 20.88
C VAL A 220 -7.38 19.24 21.98
N ASN A 221 -7.71 19.59 23.24
CA ASN A 221 -7.67 18.64 24.36
C ASN A 221 -8.60 17.44 24.13
N GLU A 222 -9.78 17.69 23.55
CA GLU A 222 -10.71 16.64 23.18
C GLU A 222 -10.16 15.71 22.10
N GLY A 223 -9.45 16.25 21.11
CA GLY A 223 -8.72 15.47 20.11
C GLY A 223 -7.69 14.54 20.76
N TYR A 224 -6.76 15.08 21.55
CA TYR A 224 -5.73 14.29 22.23
C TYR A 224 -6.30 13.25 23.21
N ALA A 225 -7.33 13.61 23.96
CA ALA A 225 -8.02 12.69 24.85
C ALA A 225 -8.71 11.54 24.10
N THR A 226 -9.25 11.81 22.91
CA THR A 226 -9.86 10.79 22.05
C THR A 226 -8.82 9.77 21.58
N TRP A 227 -7.62 10.24 21.18
CA TRP A 227 -6.50 9.37 20.80
C TRP A 227 -6.00 8.53 21.96
N ALA A 228 -5.82 9.13 23.14
CA ALA A 228 -5.41 8.38 24.33
C ALA A 228 -6.44 7.30 24.71
N ALA A 229 -7.73 7.64 24.72
CA ALA A 229 -8.78 6.67 24.99
C ALA A 229 -8.82 5.53 23.97
N ALA A 230 -8.61 5.82 22.69
CA ALA A 230 -8.50 4.80 21.65
C ALA A 230 -7.30 3.86 21.86
N PHE A 231 -6.14 4.41 22.25
CA PHE A 231 -4.95 3.64 22.62
C PHE A 231 -5.24 2.68 23.80
N TYR A 232 -5.77 3.20 24.90
CA TYR A 232 -6.10 2.41 26.09
C TYR A 232 -7.16 1.34 25.79
N THR A 233 -8.11 1.63 24.92
CA THR A 233 -9.12 0.66 24.46
C THR A 233 -8.48 -0.46 23.66
N ALA A 234 -7.62 -0.13 22.69
CA ALA A 234 -6.96 -1.11 21.83
C ALA A 234 -6.01 -2.03 22.61
N TYR A 235 -5.16 -1.45 23.46
CA TYR A 235 -4.19 -2.22 24.24
C TYR A 235 -4.81 -2.95 25.44
N GLY A 236 -5.80 -2.35 26.09
CA GLY A 236 -6.60 -3.04 27.11
C GLY A 236 -7.21 -4.30 26.53
N SER A 237 -7.88 -4.18 25.38
CA SER A 237 -8.51 -5.32 24.71
C SER A 237 -7.52 -6.45 24.39
N ARG A 238 -6.28 -6.12 23.97
CA ARG A 238 -5.22 -7.10 23.72
C ARG A 238 -4.76 -7.83 24.99
N MET A 239 -4.81 -7.16 26.14
CA MET A 239 -4.42 -7.71 27.44
C MET A 239 -5.60 -8.34 28.20
N GLY A 240 -6.77 -8.49 27.56
CA GLY A 240 -7.98 -8.98 28.20
C GLY A 240 -8.53 -8.05 29.29
N MET A 241 -8.25 -6.75 29.18
CA MET A 241 -8.67 -5.70 30.13
C MET A 241 -9.55 -4.66 29.41
N THR A 242 -10.43 -3.96 30.14
CA THR A 242 -11.11 -2.78 29.58
C THR A 242 -10.15 -1.59 29.44
N ALA A 243 -10.52 -0.57 28.66
CA ALA A 243 -9.70 0.64 28.51
C ALA A 243 -9.37 1.26 29.87
N GLU A 244 -10.36 1.33 30.75
CA GLU A 244 -10.27 1.90 32.09
C GLU A 244 -9.45 1.02 33.04
N GLN A 245 -9.56 -0.30 32.97
CA GLN A 245 -8.69 -1.22 33.74
C GLN A 245 -7.23 -1.10 33.29
N PHE A 246 -7.00 -1.03 31.98
CA PHE A 246 -5.66 -0.85 31.42
C PHE A 246 -5.09 0.53 31.79
N TYR A 247 -5.92 1.57 31.79
CA TYR A 247 -5.56 2.90 32.25
C TYR A 247 -5.24 2.95 33.75
N GLN A 248 -6.02 2.26 34.59
CA GLN A 248 -5.72 2.17 36.02
C GLN A 248 -4.41 1.44 36.30
N ARG A 249 -4.10 0.41 35.51
CA ARG A 249 -2.86 -0.37 35.64
C ARG A 249 -1.63 0.38 35.10
N TYR A 250 -1.80 1.15 34.02
CA TYR A 250 -0.75 1.91 33.36
C TYR A 250 -1.19 3.36 33.12
N PRO A 251 -1.33 4.17 34.18
CA PRO A 251 -1.96 5.49 34.07
C PRO A 251 -1.11 6.48 33.30
N LEU A 252 -1.70 7.12 32.30
CA LEU A 252 -1.10 8.30 31.65
C LEU A 252 -1.21 9.48 32.59
N ARG A 253 -0.06 10.04 32.99
CA ARG A 253 0.01 11.31 33.72
C ARG A 253 0.43 12.42 32.78
N VAL A 254 -0.48 13.35 32.52
CA VAL A 254 -0.17 14.55 31.74
C VAL A 254 0.40 15.61 32.68
N LEU A 255 1.69 15.93 32.51
CA LEU A 255 2.37 16.98 33.26
C LEU A 255 2.47 18.24 32.40
N GLY A 256 2.11 19.39 32.99
CA GLY A 256 2.38 20.69 32.39
C GLY A 256 3.86 21.04 32.53
N ALA A 257 4.67 20.77 31.51
CA ALA A 257 6.03 21.32 31.44
C ALA A 257 5.97 22.75 30.91
N ALA A 258 6.66 23.67 31.59
CA ALA A 258 6.94 24.99 31.04
C ALA A 258 7.66 24.85 29.69
N PRO A 259 7.42 25.72 28.70
CA PRO A 259 8.08 25.63 27.41
C PRO A 259 9.61 25.67 27.61
N GLY A 260 10.30 24.59 27.26
CA GLY A 260 11.78 24.52 27.33
C GLY A 260 12.38 23.33 28.08
N GLN A 261 11.61 22.45 28.73
CA GLN A 261 12.14 21.19 29.26
C GLN A 261 11.55 19.99 28.52
N GLN A 262 12.33 19.41 27.61
CA GLN A 262 12.10 18.07 27.06
C GLN A 262 12.26 17.05 28.19
N THR A 263 11.17 16.46 28.67
CA THR A 263 11.23 15.23 29.47
C THR A 263 11.20 14.05 28.52
N GLY A 264 12.35 13.42 28.31
CA GLY A 264 12.52 12.26 27.44
C GLY A 264 11.79 11.04 27.98
N VAL A 265 10.66 10.71 27.36
CA VAL A 265 10.09 9.35 27.30
C VAL A 265 9.39 9.28 25.94
N LEU A 266 9.74 8.31 25.09
CA LEU A 266 9.33 8.11 23.68
C LEU A 266 10.26 8.65 22.57
N ASN A 267 11.57 8.73 22.83
CA ASN A 267 12.57 8.59 21.77
C ASN A 267 13.44 7.39 22.12
N ALA A 268 13.06 6.19 21.65
CA ALA A 268 14.05 5.15 21.43
C ALA A 268 14.70 5.50 20.08
N PRO A 269 15.96 5.93 20.04
CA PRO A 269 16.64 6.17 18.76
C PRO A 269 16.70 4.86 17.99
N GLY A 270 16.14 4.87 16.78
CA GLY A 270 16.35 3.82 15.79
C GLY A 270 17.85 3.65 15.54
N GLY A 271 18.23 2.43 15.15
CA GLY A 271 19.60 1.93 15.08
C GLY A 271 20.63 2.97 14.67
N ALA A 272 21.47 3.35 15.61
CA ALA A 272 22.67 4.11 15.31
C ALA A 272 23.54 3.29 14.36
N THR A 273 23.74 3.78 13.14
CA THR A 273 24.80 3.28 12.28
C THR A 273 26.13 3.64 12.96
N LEU A 274 26.69 2.70 13.71
CA LEU A 274 27.81 2.99 14.60
C LEU A 274 29.05 3.39 13.82
N ARG A 275 29.52 4.61 14.10
CA ARG A 275 30.90 5.04 13.85
C ARG A 275 31.85 4.11 14.59
N THR A 276 32.26 3.02 13.96
CA THR A 276 33.31 2.17 14.50
C THR A 276 34.67 2.75 14.13
N VAL A 277 35.10 3.76 14.89
CA VAL A 277 36.48 4.24 14.84
C VAL A 277 37.34 3.24 15.62
N ASN A 278 38.51 2.87 15.09
CA ASN A 278 39.51 2.11 15.85
C ASN A 278 39.83 2.89 17.14
N VAL A 279 39.77 2.23 18.30
CA VAL A 279 40.16 2.87 19.56
C VAL A 279 41.68 3.04 19.67
N GLY A 280 42.09 4.05 20.43
CA GLY A 280 43.47 4.21 20.88
C GLY A 280 43.68 3.63 22.28
N ASP A 281 44.56 4.28 23.05
CA ASP A 281 44.97 3.90 24.41
C ASP A 281 43.79 3.79 25.41
N THR A 282 42.66 4.46 25.15
CA THR A 282 41.59 4.66 26.14
C THR A 282 40.18 4.65 25.56
N VAL A 283 39.21 4.13 26.32
CA VAL A 283 37.75 4.18 26.07
C VAL A 283 37.01 4.61 27.33
N ASP A 284 36.09 5.58 27.21
CA ASP A 284 35.32 6.11 28.34
C ASP A 284 36.19 6.42 29.58
N GLY A 285 37.33 7.07 29.35
CA GLY A 285 38.31 7.45 30.37
C GLY A 285 39.11 6.28 31.00
N ARG A 286 38.98 5.05 30.48
CA ARG A 286 39.68 3.85 30.98
C ARG A 286 40.72 3.37 29.98
N VAL A 287 41.87 2.90 30.44
CA VAL A 287 42.95 2.37 29.59
C VAL A 287 42.56 1.00 29.06
N VAL A 288 42.64 0.81 27.74
CA VAL A 288 42.31 -0.46 27.09
C VAL A 288 43.47 -1.44 27.26
N ARG A 289 43.22 -2.62 27.83
CA ARG A 289 44.25 -3.66 27.99
C ARG A 289 44.52 -4.40 26.69
N ASP A 290 45.77 -4.81 26.51
CA ASP A 290 46.18 -5.70 25.43
C ASP A 290 45.61 -7.12 25.62
N GLY A 291 45.07 -7.69 24.55
CA GLY A 291 44.55 -9.06 24.50
C GLY A 291 43.02 -9.14 24.66
N VAL A 292 42.38 -9.88 23.76
CA VAL A 292 40.93 -10.13 23.76
C VAL A 292 40.69 -11.56 24.22
N PRO A 293 40.05 -11.78 25.39
CA PRO A 293 39.81 -13.12 25.90
C PRO A 293 38.85 -13.90 25.00
N ASN A 294 39.11 -15.20 24.82
CA ASN A 294 38.20 -16.17 24.20
C ASN A 294 37.80 -15.90 22.74
N LEU A 295 38.71 -15.40 21.89
CA LEU A 295 38.43 -15.21 20.44
C LEU A 295 37.97 -16.49 19.73
N GLU A 296 38.32 -17.67 20.26
CA GLU A 296 37.90 -18.97 19.72
C GLU A 296 36.37 -19.19 19.83
N SER A 297 35.66 -18.46 20.71
CA SER A 297 34.21 -18.63 20.87
C SER A 297 33.40 -18.10 19.69
N ILE A 298 33.99 -17.22 18.87
CA ILE A 298 33.34 -16.65 17.68
C ILE A 298 32.99 -17.77 16.71
N GLY A 299 33.98 -18.57 16.31
CA GLY A 299 33.78 -19.68 15.36
C GLY A 299 33.05 -20.90 15.94
N SER A 300 32.79 -20.91 17.26
CA SER A 300 31.93 -21.92 17.90
C SER A 300 30.46 -21.48 18.00
N SER A 301 30.20 -20.18 17.86
CA SER A 301 28.86 -19.60 18.06
C SER A 301 28.23 -19.12 16.76
N LEU A 302 29.05 -18.81 15.74
CA LEU A 302 28.61 -18.30 14.44
C LEU A 302 29.23 -19.15 13.32
N ASP A 303 28.40 -19.56 12.37
CA ASP A 303 28.81 -20.38 11.22
C ASP A 303 29.39 -19.52 10.07
N ASN A 304 28.81 -18.34 9.84
CA ASN A 304 29.25 -17.37 8.82
C ASN A 304 29.34 -15.97 9.42
N TYR A 305 30.55 -15.40 9.50
CA TYR A 305 30.76 -14.12 10.17
C TYR A 305 31.95 -13.34 9.60
N GLU A 306 31.95 -12.02 9.81
CA GLU A 306 33.07 -11.14 9.54
C GLU A 306 33.54 -10.48 10.84
N VAL A 307 34.81 -10.65 11.20
CA VAL A 307 35.40 -9.92 12.33
C VAL A 307 35.97 -8.60 11.83
N LEU A 308 35.44 -7.49 12.34
CA LEU A 308 35.95 -6.18 11.95
C LEU A 308 37.39 -6.00 12.47
N PRO A 309 38.30 -5.42 11.66
CA PRO A 309 39.68 -5.22 12.10
C PRO A 309 39.78 -4.32 13.33
N GLY A 310 40.58 -4.74 14.32
CA GLY A 310 40.91 -3.97 15.52
C GLY A 310 39.85 -3.99 16.61
N VAL A 311 40.20 -3.43 17.77
CA VAL A 311 39.25 -3.14 18.85
C VAL A 311 38.57 -1.79 18.54
N ARG A 312 37.26 -1.71 18.76
CA ARG A 312 36.39 -0.56 18.44
C ARG A 312 35.67 -0.08 19.69
N GLU A 313 35.37 1.22 19.74
CA GLU A 313 34.49 1.78 20.77
C GLU A 313 33.03 1.52 20.40
N VAL A 314 32.27 0.93 21.32
CA VAL A 314 30.84 0.65 21.16
C VAL A 314 30.09 1.42 22.25
N PRO A 315 29.17 2.34 21.91
CA PRO A 315 28.39 3.08 22.90
C PRO A 315 27.36 2.16 23.57
N MET A 316 27.05 2.40 24.84
CA MET A 316 26.04 1.62 25.57
C MET A 316 24.65 1.75 24.94
N SER A 317 24.38 2.83 24.22
CA SER A 317 23.14 3.02 23.45
C SER A 317 22.98 2.09 22.25
N ALA A 318 24.01 1.31 21.90
CA ALA A 318 23.95 0.30 20.84
C ALA A 318 23.25 -1.00 21.27
N PHE A 319 23.08 -1.21 22.57
CA PHE A 319 22.50 -2.41 23.16
C PHE A 319 21.05 -2.15 23.63
N ASP A 320 20.28 -3.21 23.88
CA ASP A 320 18.88 -3.13 24.31
C ASP A 320 18.68 -2.16 25.50
N PRO A 321 17.92 -1.05 25.31
CA PRO A 321 17.67 -0.06 26.36
C PRO A 321 16.96 -0.61 27.60
N GLU A 322 16.12 -1.65 27.45
CA GLU A 322 15.41 -2.26 28.57
C GLU A 322 16.38 -3.10 29.43
N TYR A 323 17.32 -3.81 28.79
CA TYR A 323 18.39 -4.53 29.46
C TYR A 323 19.37 -3.56 30.16
N VAL A 324 19.86 -2.55 29.44
CA VAL A 324 20.82 -1.56 29.98
C VAL A 324 20.19 -0.71 31.09
N GLY A 325 18.92 -0.33 30.96
CA GLY A 325 18.19 0.43 32.00
C GLY A 325 17.76 -0.39 33.22
N GLY A 326 17.75 -1.73 33.12
CA GLY A 326 17.29 -2.64 34.17
C GLY A 326 18.35 -3.02 35.21
N ILE A 327 19.63 -2.78 34.93
CA ILE A 327 20.79 -3.20 35.74
C ILE A 327 21.28 -2.05 36.63
N SER A 328 21.41 -2.32 37.93
CA SER A 328 21.91 -1.39 38.94
C SER A 328 22.82 -2.10 39.95
N MET A 329 23.70 -1.37 40.63
CA MET A 329 24.73 -1.93 41.53
C MET A 329 24.17 -2.85 42.65
N ASP A 330 22.95 -2.57 43.11
CA ASP A 330 22.22 -3.33 44.13
C ASP A 330 21.64 -4.66 43.61
N ARG A 331 21.51 -4.81 42.29
CA ARG A 331 20.98 -6.02 41.62
C ARG A 331 22.07 -6.96 41.08
N LEU A 332 23.33 -6.52 41.07
CA LEU A 332 24.46 -7.36 40.65
C LEU A 332 24.78 -8.46 41.68
N ASP A 333 25.18 -9.63 41.19
CA ASP A 333 25.77 -10.68 42.03
C ASP A 333 27.12 -10.23 42.64
N GLU A 334 27.59 -10.95 43.67
CA GLU A 334 28.79 -10.57 44.43
C GLU A 334 30.06 -10.52 43.56
N ARG A 335 30.19 -11.42 42.58
CA ARG A 335 31.34 -11.49 41.68
C ARG A 335 31.34 -10.32 40.70
N THR A 336 30.19 -10.02 40.10
CA THR A 336 30.02 -8.91 39.15
C THR A 336 30.13 -7.55 39.83
N ARG A 337 29.63 -7.43 41.07
CA ARG A 337 29.80 -6.21 41.88
C ARG A 337 31.26 -5.95 42.25
N LYS A 338 32.00 -7.00 42.62
CA LYS A 338 33.45 -6.91 42.86
C LYS A 338 34.20 -6.49 41.59
N LEU A 339 33.84 -7.08 40.45
CA LEU A 339 34.41 -6.72 39.16
C LEU A 339 34.16 -5.24 38.80
N ALA A 340 32.96 -4.71 39.06
CA ALA A 340 32.66 -3.29 38.88
C ALA A 340 33.54 -2.38 39.76
N GLN A 341 33.80 -2.78 41.01
CA GLN A 341 34.69 -2.07 41.92
C GLN A 341 36.15 -2.12 41.45
N ASP A 342 36.61 -3.29 40.98
CA ASP A 342 37.96 -3.49 40.47
C ASP A 342 38.22 -2.68 39.19
N ILE A 343 37.24 -2.62 38.26
CA ILE A 343 37.31 -1.78 37.05
C ILE A 343 37.40 -0.29 37.44
N ARG A 344 36.58 0.15 38.41
CA ARG A 344 36.62 1.54 38.89
C ARG A 344 37.94 1.89 39.59
N ALA A 345 38.50 0.95 40.37
CA ALA A 345 39.74 1.17 41.11
C ALA A 345 40.99 1.14 40.22
N SER A 346 41.01 0.25 39.22
CA SER A 346 42.14 0.11 38.30
C SER A 346 42.13 1.15 37.18
N GLY A 347 40.96 1.61 36.73
CA GLY A 347 40.86 2.51 35.58
C GLY A 347 41.22 1.82 34.26
N GLU A 348 41.26 0.49 34.23
CA GLU A 348 41.63 -0.31 33.05
C GLU A 348 40.46 -1.19 32.61
N ILE A 349 40.38 -1.48 31.30
CA ILE A 349 39.29 -2.26 30.71
C ILE A 349 39.81 -3.21 29.64
N THR A 350 39.46 -4.49 29.76
CA THR A 350 39.77 -5.49 28.72
C THR A 350 38.66 -5.49 27.66
N PRO A 351 38.98 -5.54 26.35
CA PRO A 351 37.98 -5.60 25.30
C PRO A 351 37.01 -6.79 25.43
N LEU A 352 35.77 -6.57 25.04
CA LEU A 352 34.71 -7.59 24.91
C LEU A 352 34.62 -8.12 23.48
N ILE A 353 33.85 -9.19 23.26
CA ILE A 353 33.43 -9.60 21.92
C ILE A 353 31.95 -9.29 21.80
N VAL A 354 31.60 -8.46 20.82
CA VAL A 354 30.24 -8.01 20.54
C VAL A 354 29.86 -8.51 19.16
N VAL A 355 28.72 -9.17 19.05
CA VAL A 355 28.14 -9.56 17.78
C VAL A 355 27.09 -8.53 17.41
N GLN A 356 27.05 -8.18 16.13
CA GLN A 356 26.03 -7.35 15.54
C GLN A 356 25.27 -8.18 14.50
N ASP A 357 23.97 -8.32 14.71
CA ASP A 357 23.04 -8.99 13.79
C ASP A 357 21.88 -8.04 13.44
N ALA A 358 20.82 -8.58 12.83
CA ALA A 358 19.63 -7.85 12.44
C ALA A 358 18.76 -7.36 13.61
N GLU A 359 18.87 -7.96 14.80
CA GLU A 359 18.07 -7.66 16.00
C GLU A 359 18.77 -6.63 16.89
N GLY A 360 20.09 -6.51 16.79
CA GLY A 360 20.88 -5.48 17.44
C GLY A 360 22.28 -5.94 17.79
N MET A 361 22.94 -5.21 18.70
CA MET A 361 24.19 -5.68 19.28
C MET A 361 23.94 -6.48 20.55
N TYR A 362 24.64 -7.60 20.69
CA TYR A 362 24.69 -8.36 21.93
C TYR A 362 26.13 -8.78 22.27
N VAL A 363 26.37 -9.00 23.55
CA VAL A 363 27.70 -9.40 24.04
C VAL A 363 27.84 -10.91 23.92
N LEU A 364 28.73 -11.36 23.03
CA LEU A 364 29.08 -12.77 22.90
C LEU A 364 30.04 -13.21 24.01
N GLU A 365 31.03 -12.36 24.34
CA GLU A 365 31.99 -12.64 25.42
C GLU A 365 32.22 -11.45 26.35
N GLY A 366 32.19 -11.75 27.65
CA GLY A 366 32.39 -10.76 28.71
C GLY A 366 31.11 -10.21 29.33
N GLY A 367 30.00 -10.96 29.34
CA GLY A 367 28.71 -10.53 29.92
C GLY A 367 28.82 -9.95 31.34
N HIS A 368 29.56 -10.59 32.26
CA HIS A 368 29.78 -10.03 33.60
C HIS A 368 30.55 -8.69 33.58
N ARG A 369 31.45 -8.46 32.62
CA ARG A 369 32.11 -7.15 32.45
C ARG A 369 31.11 -6.13 31.92
N PHE A 370 30.24 -6.53 31.00
CA PHE A 370 29.20 -5.67 30.45
C PHE A 370 28.23 -5.18 31.55
N ASP A 371 27.70 -6.09 32.36
CA ASP A 371 26.81 -5.75 33.48
C ASP A 371 27.52 -4.85 34.53
N ALA A 372 28.80 -5.12 34.80
CA ALA A 372 29.62 -4.29 35.69
C ALA A 372 29.83 -2.86 35.15
N LEU A 373 29.96 -2.70 33.82
CA LEU A 373 30.10 -1.39 33.17
C LEU A 373 28.78 -0.61 33.17
N ILE A 374 27.65 -1.28 32.92
CA ILE A 374 26.32 -0.68 33.00
C ILE A 374 26.08 -0.14 34.42
N ALA A 375 26.28 -0.98 35.44
CA ALA A 375 26.06 -0.59 36.83
C ALA A 375 27.04 0.52 37.30
N SER A 376 28.20 0.63 36.65
CA SER A 376 29.19 1.69 36.91
C SER A 376 28.91 3.00 36.17
N GLY A 377 27.88 3.03 35.31
CA GLY A 377 27.47 4.20 34.53
C GLY A 377 28.35 4.49 33.30
N ALA A 378 29.04 3.48 32.76
CA ALA A 378 29.86 3.65 31.57
C ALA A 378 29.03 4.10 30.36
N GLN A 379 29.59 4.96 29.51
CA GLN A 379 28.91 5.46 28.31
C GLN A 379 29.26 4.65 27.06
N SER A 380 30.42 4.00 27.04
CA SER A 380 30.91 3.16 25.95
C SER A 380 31.87 2.08 26.45
N LEU A 381 32.19 1.11 25.60
CA LEU A 381 33.09 -0.01 25.89
C LEU A 381 34.00 -0.35 24.69
N PRO A 382 35.22 -0.87 24.92
CA PRO A 382 36.05 -1.42 23.86
C PRO A 382 35.59 -2.85 23.52
N ALA A 383 35.39 -3.15 22.24
CA ALA A 383 35.04 -4.49 21.78
C ALA A 383 35.68 -4.84 20.43
N VAL A 384 35.95 -6.13 20.25
CA VAL A 384 36.03 -6.74 18.91
C VAL A 384 34.60 -6.92 18.42
N VAL A 385 34.29 -6.29 17.29
CA VAL A 385 32.96 -6.35 16.69
C VAL A 385 32.94 -7.43 15.62
N VAL A 386 31.99 -8.36 15.74
CA VAL A 386 31.76 -9.44 14.79
C VAL A 386 30.41 -9.19 14.11
N ILE A 387 30.39 -9.19 12.79
CA ILE A 387 29.17 -9.11 11.99
C ILE A 387 28.70 -10.53 11.69
N ASP A 388 27.50 -10.87 12.14
CA ASP A 388 26.84 -12.11 11.74
C ASP A 388 26.41 -11.98 10.27
N GLN A 389 26.91 -12.84 9.40
CA GLN A 389 26.59 -12.80 7.96
C GLN A 389 25.39 -13.69 7.61
N ASP A 390 24.96 -14.57 8.51
CA ASP A 390 23.72 -15.33 8.35
C ASP A 390 22.48 -14.48 8.70
N ASN A 391 22.65 -13.47 9.56
CA ASN A 391 21.62 -12.50 9.93
C ASN A 391 22.18 -11.06 9.98
N PRO A 392 22.54 -10.45 8.83
CA PRO A 392 23.33 -9.22 8.82
C PRO A 392 22.58 -7.99 9.35
N PRO A 393 23.28 -7.08 10.05
CA PRO A 393 22.71 -5.81 10.49
C PRO A 393 22.16 -5.02 9.32
N GLY A 394 20.89 -4.63 9.42
CA GLY A 394 20.13 -4.01 8.33
C GLY A 394 18.91 -4.81 7.89
N GLN A 395 18.77 -6.08 8.28
CA GLN A 395 17.50 -6.81 8.17
C GLN A 395 16.53 -6.46 9.33
N VAL A 396 16.16 -5.18 9.48
CA VAL A 396 14.90 -4.89 10.19
C VAL A 396 13.79 -5.45 9.30
N LEU A 397 13.15 -6.55 9.71
CA LEU A 397 12.03 -7.24 9.04
C LEU A 397 11.47 -6.48 7.82
N ASN A 398 11.87 -6.90 6.61
CA ASN A 398 11.43 -6.33 5.34
C ASN A 398 9.90 -6.36 5.23
N GLN A 399 9.22 -5.29 5.62
CA GLN A 399 7.76 -5.21 5.55
C GLN A 399 7.34 -4.23 4.46
N SER A 400 6.98 -4.79 3.31
CA SER A 400 6.12 -4.11 2.34
C SER A 400 4.87 -3.58 3.05
N VAL A 401 4.39 -2.42 2.63
CA VAL A 401 3.12 -1.88 3.14
C VAL A 401 1.96 -2.45 2.33
N THR A 402 0.81 -2.56 2.99
CA THR A 402 -0.44 -2.85 2.29
C THR A 402 -0.69 -1.87 1.14
N THR A 403 -1.11 -2.40 0.00
CA THR A 403 -1.60 -1.61 -1.14
C THR A 403 -3.08 -1.27 -0.99
N MET A 404 -3.79 -1.90 -0.05
CA MET A 404 -5.21 -1.67 0.16
C MET A 404 -5.48 -0.24 0.59
N VAL A 405 -6.60 0.29 0.10
CA VAL A 405 -7.08 1.62 0.42
C VAL A 405 -8.25 1.48 1.38
N PRO A 406 -8.22 2.11 2.56
CA PRO A 406 -9.37 2.14 3.46
C PRO A 406 -10.57 2.78 2.75
N THR A 407 -11.58 2.00 2.38
CA THR A 407 -12.79 2.48 1.68
C THR A 407 -13.81 3.12 2.62
N THR A 408 -13.61 3.01 3.93
CA THR A 408 -14.47 3.60 4.96
C THR A 408 -13.66 4.45 5.93
N LYS A 409 -14.22 5.61 6.32
CA LYS A 409 -13.63 6.55 7.27
C LYS A 409 -13.45 5.83 8.62
N GLY A 410 -12.21 5.52 8.99
CA GLY A 410 -11.87 4.78 10.22
C GLY A 410 -11.59 3.28 10.05
N ALA A 411 -11.59 2.74 8.82
CA ALA A 411 -11.08 1.39 8.60
C ALA A 411 -9.57 1.37 8.81
N VAL A 412 -9.14 0.70 9.89
CA VAL A 412 -7.73 0.36 10.10
C VAL A 412 -7.45 -0.86 9.24
N VAL A 413 -6.80 -0.65 8.11
CA VAL A 413 -6.20 -1.76 7.36
C VAL A 413 -4.89 -2.08 8.05
N ASP A 414 -4.70 -3.33 8.45
CA ASP A 414 -3.42 -3.79 8.98
C ASP A 414 -2.33 -3.52 7.91
N PRO A 415 -1.35 -2.64 8.20
CA PRO A 415 -0.32 -2.27 7.24
C PRO A 415 0.54 -3.46 6.81
N ALA A 416 0.55 -4.56 7.58
CA ALA A 416 1.24 -5.81 7.23
C ALA A 416 0.51 -6.64 6.16
N ILE A 417 -0.77 -6.36 5.86
CA ILE A 417 -1.51 -7.13 4.84
C ILE A 417 -1.15 -6.62 3.45
N VAL A 418 -0.16 -7.25 2.83
CA VAL A 418 0.18 -6.99 1.44
C VAL A 418 -0.86 -7.63 0.50
N LYS A 419 -1.49 -6.83 -0.38
CA LYS A 419 -2.35 -7.33 -1.46
C LYS A 419 -1.86 -6.81 -2.81
N VAL A 420 -2.24 -7.47 -3.90
CA VAL A 420 -2.01 -6.97 -5.26
C VAL A 420 -3.35 -6.72 -5.94
N PRO A 421 -3.52 -5.60 -6.67
CA PRO A 421 -4.67 -5.40 -7.54
C PRO A 421 -4.67 -6.40 -8.71
N GLY A 422 -5.70 -7.24 -8.78
CA GLY A 422 -5.86 -8.24 -9.83
C GLY A 422 -7.31 -8.65 -10.08
N ILE A 423 -7.52 -9.49 -11.09
CA ILE A 423 -8.88 -9.94 -11.47
C ILE A 423 -9.50 -10.86 -10.40
N ALA A 424 -8.69 -11.66 -9.70
CA ALA A 424 -9.17 -12.57 -8.67
C ALA A 424 -9.79 -11.79 -7.48
N GLU A 425 -9.16 -10.68 -7.10
CA GLU A 425 -9.65 -9.76 -6.07
C GLU A 425 -10.90 -9.00 -6.54
N ALA A 426 -10.97 -8.67 -7.84
CA ALA A 426 -12.10 -8.00 -8.45
C ALA A 426 -13.35 -8.90 -8.56
N GLU A 427 -13.15 -10.21 -8.70
CA GLU A 427 -14.18 -11.23 -8.89
C GLU A 427 -14.68 -11.88 -7.59
N ALA A 428 -14.30 -11.34 -6.43
CA ALA A 428 -14.78 -11.84 -5.14
C ALA A 428 -16.30 -12.09 -5.19
N ASP A 429 -16.76 -13.18 -4.55
CA ASP A 429 -18.15 -13.66 -4.58
C ASP A 429 -19.11 -12.77 -3.74
N ASP A 430 -18.94 -11.45 -3.90
CA ASP A 430 -19.69 -10.37 -3.32
C ASP A 430 -20.52 -9.68 -4.42
N PRO A 431 -21.86 -9.54 -4.27
CA PRO A 431 -22.70 -8.83 -5.20
C PRO A 431 -22.24 -7.40 -5.52
N LYS A 432 -21.60 -6.69 -4.56
CA LYS A 432 -21.09 -5.33 -4.81
C LYS A 432 -19.85 -5.36 -5.70
N ALA A 433 -18.92 -6.28 -5.45
CA ALA A 433 -17.75 -6.49 -6.31
C ALA A 433 -18.16 -6.81 -7.76
N LYS A 434 -19.13 -7.72 -7.96
CA LYS A 434 -19.68 -8.04 -9.30
C LYS A 434 -20.31 -6.82 -9.99
N ALA A 435 -21.04 -5.99 -9.24
CA ALA A 435 -21.62 -4.76 -9.77
C ALA A 435 -20.59 -3.67 -10.07
N ALA A 436 -19.46 -3.66 -9.36
CA ALA A 436 -18.34 -2.76 -9.61
C ALA A 436 -17.52 -3.20 -10.84
N LEU A 437 -17.24 -4.51 -10.96
CA LEU A 437 -16.65 -5.12 -12.15
C LEU A 437 -17.45 -4.76 -13.41
N ALA A 438 -18.76 -5.02 -13.40
CA ALA A 438 -19.65 -4.71 -14.52
C ALA A 438 -19.63 -3.22 -14.89
N ALA A 439 -19.64 -2.33 -13.89
CA ALA A 439 -19.59 -0.89 -14.16
C ALA A 439 -18.25 -0.45 -14.77
N ASN A 440 -17.14 -1.02 -14.32
CA ASN A 440 -15.81 -0.63 -14.78
C ASN A 440 -15.50 -1.15 -16.19
N VAL A 441 -15.91 -2.37 -16.55
CA VAL A 441 -15.72 -2.89 -17.92
C VAL A 441 -16.61 -2.16 -18.93
N GLU A 442 -17.80 -1.72 -18.52
CA GLU A 442 -18.71 -0.98 -19.40
C GLU A 442 -18.12 0.37 -19.88
N LEU A 443 -17.18 0.95 -19.11
CA LEU A 443 -16.48 2.17 -19.52
C LEU A 443 -15.70 1.99 -20.83
N PHE A 444 -15.19 0.77 -21.10
CA PHE A 444 -14.45 0.46 -22.32
C PHE A 444 -15.39 0.30 -23.54
N ASN A 445 -16.68 0.04 -23.32
CA ASN A 445 -17.70 0.06 -24.39
C ASN A 445 -18.09 1.49 -24.77
N ALA A 446 -18.05 2.42 -23.81
CA ALA A 446 -18.43 3.82 -23.98
C ALA A 446 -17.25 4.66 -24.54
N LYS A 447 -17.00 4.58 -25.85
CA LYS A 447 -15.89 5.27 -26.54
C LYS A 447 -15.96 6.80 -26.49
N VAL A 448 -17.15 7.36 -26.24
CA VAL A 448 -17.38 8.79 -26.01
C VAL A 448 -18.28 8.93 -24.79
N GLN A 449 -17.84 9.72 -23.81
CA GLN A 449 -18.55 9.92 -22.54
C GLN A 449 -18.80 11.40 -22.29
N SER A 450 -20.01 11.74 -21.80
CA SER A 450 -20.32 13.09 -21.32
C SER A 450 -19.86 13.24 -19.88
N ILE A 451 -18.92 14.15 -19.64
CA ILE A 451 -18.37 14.44 -18.31
C ILE A 451 -18.46 15.94 -18.08
N ALA A 452 -19.24 16.36 -17.08
CA ALA A 452 -19.47 17.78 -16.78
C ALA A 452 -19.89 18.61 -18.01
N ASP A 453 -20.80 18.05 -18.82
CA ASP A 453 -21.32 18.63 -20.07
C ASP A 453 -20.31 18.72 -21.24
N GLU A 454 -19.11 18.15 -21.10
CA GLU A 454 -18.13 17.99 -22.18
C GLU A 454 -18.10 16.54 -22.72
N LEU A 455 -18.04 16.38 -24.05
CA LEU A 455 -17.84 15.07 -24.68
C LEU A 455 -16.35 14.72 -24.72
N LYS A 456 -15.96 13.66 -24.01
CA LYS A 456 -14.58 13.15 -23.97
C LYS A 456 -14.49 11.77 -24.63
N ARG A 457 -13.51 11.60 -25.52
CA ARG A 457 -13.17 10.29 -26.10
C ARG A 457 -12.37 9.47 -25.08
N GLY A 458 -12.65 8.18 -24.98
CA GLY A 458 -12.04 7.26 -24.02
C GLY A 458 -11.95 5.84 -24.57
N TYR A 459 -10.89 5.09 -24.27
CA TYR A 459 -10.77 3.65 -24.53
C TYR A 459 -10.92 3.19 -26.00
N ASN A 460 -10.75 4.10 -26.98
CA ASN A 460 -10.88 3.80 -28.42
C ASN A 460 -9.96 2.67 -28.91
N SER A 461 -8.84 2.43 -28.22
CA SER A 461 -7.86 1.41 -28.62
C SER A 461 -8.22 -0.02 -28.25
N ILE A 462 -9.26 -0.24 -27.43
CA ILE A 462 -9.62 -1.58 -26.96
C ILE A 462 -10.91 -2.06 -27.64
N LYS A 463 -10.85 -3.24 -28.25
CA LYS A 463 -12.00 -3.97 -28.75
C LYS A 463 -12.48 -4.92 -27.67
N VAL A 464 -13.61 -4.60 -27.04
CA VAL A 464 -14.19 -5.42 -25.97
C VAL A 464 -15.01 -6.56 -26.59
N GLU A 465 -14.74 -7.79 -26.18
CA GLU A 465 -15.45 -9.00 -26.60
C GLU A 465 -15.95 -9.81 -25.39
N GLY A 466 -17.01 -10.61 -25.59
CA GLY A 466 -17.56 -11.50 -24.57
C GLY A 466 -18.90 -11.05 -23.99
N ASP A 467 -19.71 -12.04 -23.56
CA ASP A 467 -21.10 -11.84 -23.15
C ASP A 467 -21.29 -11.58 -21.64
N THR A 468 -20.22 -11.67 -20.86
CA THR A 468 -20.25 -11.46 -19.41
C THR A 468 -19.21 -10.44 -18.99
N PRO A 469 -19.42 -9.69 -17.90
CA PRO A 469 -18.42 -8.73 -17.40
C PRO A 469 -17.03 -9.33 -17.20
N LYS A 470 -16.98 -10.60 -16.77
CA LYS A 470 -15.73 -11.37 -16.64
C LYS A 470 -15.06 -11.60 -18.00
N ALA A 471 -15.81 -12.10 -18.99
CA ALA A 471 -15.27 -12.32 -20.33
C ALA A 471 -14.81 -11.01 -20.98
N GLN A 472 -15.54 -9.91 -20.74
CA GLN A 472 -15.15 -8.57 -21.18
C GLN A 472 -13.86 -8.09 -20.51
N ALA A 473 -13.72 -8.26 -19.19
CA ALA A 473 -12.48 -7.96 -18.48
C ALA A 473 -11.29 -8.74 -19.04
N GLU A 474 -11.47 -10.05 -19.27
CA GLU A 474 -10.46 -10.92 -19.88
C GLU A 474 -10.08 -10.46 -21.29
N SER A 475 -11.06 -10.10 -22.13
CA SER A 475 -10.81 -9.54 -23.47
C SER A 475 -9.98 -8.25 -23.40
N ILE A 476 -10.35 -7.32 -22.51
CA ILE A 476 -9.62 -6.06 -22.28
C ILE A 476 -8.18 -6.33 -21.85
N ILE A 477 -8.00 -7.19 -20.84
CA ILE A 477 -6.69 -7.56 -20.29
C ILE A 477 -5.83 -8.19 -21.39
N ASN A 478 -6.37 -9.12 -22.17
CA ASN A 478 -5.63 -9.81 -23.23
C ASN A 478 -5.17 -8.86 -24.33
N GLN A 479 -5.97 -7.85 -24.69
CA GLN A 479 -5.52 -6.85 -25.64
C GLN A 479 -4.44 -5.94 -25.05
N MET A 480 -4.56 -5.52 -23.79
CA MET A 480 -3.49 -4.78 -23.11
C MET A 480 -2.19 -5.60 -23.02
N VAL A 481 -2.28 -6.91 -22.75
CA VAL A 481 -1.15 -7.83 -22.78
C VAL A 481 -0.51 -7.84 -24.17
N ARG A 482 -1.30 -7.93 -25.25
CA ARG A 482 -0.80 -7.85 -26.64
C ARG A 482 -0.08 -6.53 -26.91
N ASN A 483 -0.63 -5.40 -26.45
CA ASN A 483 0.00 -4.08 -26.58
C ASN A 483 1.37 -4.05 -25.89
N LEU A 484 1.43 -4.51 -24.64
CA LEU A 484 2.67 -4.54 -23.86
C LEU A 484 3.73 -5.48 -24.46
N LEU A 485 3.33 -6.64 -24.96
CA LEU A 485 4.23 -7.56 -25.67
C LEU A 485 4.74 -6.95 -26.98
N THR A 486 3.87 -6.26 -27.73
CA THR A 486 4.27 -5.54 -28.95
C THR A 486 5.31 -4.46 -28.64
N ILE A 487 5.13 -3.73 -27.54
CA ILE A 487 6.12 -2.76 -27.06
C ILE A 487 7.43 -3.47 -26.68
N TYR A 488 7.36 -4.52 -25.88
CA TYR A 488 8.53 -5.28 -25.43
C TYR A 488 9.36 -5.80 -26.61
N ASP A 489 8.70 -6.42 -27.59
CA ASP A 489 9.35 -6.99 -28.78
C ASP A 489 9.95 -5.90 -29.70
N ALA A 490 9.44 -4.67 -29.65
CA ALA A 490 9.94 -3.54 -30.44
C ALA A 490 11.19 -2.85 -29.85
N ILE A 491 11.50 -3.08 -28.57
CA ILE A 491 12.65 -2.45 -27.90
C ILE A 491 13.88 -3.36 -27.99
N PRO A 492 15.05 -2.83 -28.41
CA PRO A 492 16.29 -3.60 -28.45
C PRO A 492 16.67 -4.23 -27.09
N PRO A 493 17.22 -5.46 -27.06
CA PRO A 493 17.59 -6.14 -25.81
C PRO A 493 18.47 -5.31 -24.88
N GLU A 494 19.43 -4.57 -25.44
CA GLU A 494 20.35 -3.71 -24.67
C GLU A 494 19.65 -2.56 -23.95
N ILE A 495 18.51 -2.09 -24.47
CA ILE A 495 17.68 -1.10 -23.80
C ILE A 495 16.78 -1.80 -22.79
N ARG A 496 16.17 -2.96 -23.14
CA ARG A 496 15.30 -3.72 -22.24
C ARG A 496 16.00 -4.11 -20.93
N ASP A 497 17.18 -4.70 -21.02
CA ASP A 497 17.88 -5.24 -19.84
C ASP A 497 18.68 -4.19 -19.05
N ARG A 498 18.65 -2.92 -19.49
CA ARG A 498 18.91 -1.76 -18.62
C ARG A 498 17.62 -1.17 -18.05
N SER A 499 16.58 -1.00 -18.85
CA SER A 499 15.29 -0.47 -18.39
C SER A 499 14.64 -1.28 -17.27
N ARG A 500 14.85 -2.62 -17.21
CA ARG A 500 14.37 -3.43 -16.07
C ARG A 500 14.85 -2.87 -14.71
N LEU A 501 16.06 -2.30 -14.67
CA LEU A 501 16.79 -1.95 -13.46
C LEU A 501 16.28 -0.70 -12.74
N TRP A 502 15.33 0.06 -13.31
CA TRP A 502 14.87 1.33 -12.73
C TRP A 502 14.50 1.26 -11.24
N TYR A 503 13.87 0.17 -10.80
CA TYR A 503 13.53 -0.02 -9.39
C TYR A 503 14.71 -0.50 -8.54
N ASP A 504 15.63 -1.28 -9.11
CA ASP A 504 16.89 -1.65 -8.46
C ASP A 504 17.78 -0.42 -8.24
N GLY A 505 17.83 0.48 -9.23
CA GLY A 505 18.49 1.77 -9.11
C GLY A 505 17.82 2.72 -8.13
N ALA A 506 16.48 2.76 -8.10
CA ALA A 506 15.73 3.53 -7.11
C ALA A 506 15.96 3.00 -5.68
N ASN A 507 16.02 1.67 -5.51
CA ASN A 507 16.37 1.02 -4.25
C ASN A 507 17.79 1.40 -3.82
N ARG A 508 18.76 1.33 -4.73
CA ARG A 508 20.14 1.77 -4.48
C ARG A 508 20.22 3.22 -3.99
N ILE A 509 19.49 4.13 -4.65
CA ILE A 509 19.40 5.54 -4.22
C ILE A 509 18.76 5.65 -2.82
N ALA A 510 17.69 4.90 -2.55
CA ALA A 510 17.04 4.89 -1.25
C ALA A 510 17.98 4.38 -0.15
N LEU A 511 18.76 3.33 -0.41
CA LEU A 511 19.78 2.81 0.50
C LEU A 511 20.90 3.83 0.74
N ALA A 512 21.36 4.50 -0.31
CA ALA A 512 22.37 5.56 -0.19
C ALA A 512 21.85 6.74 0.65
N PHE A 513 20.59 7.16 0.46
CA PHE A 513 19.97 8.20 1.29
C PHE A 513 19.75 7.74 2.73
N ALA A 514 19.32 6.50 2.92
CA ALA A 514 19.18 5.89 4.25
C ALA A 514 20.50 5.97 5.02
N GLN A 515 21.61 5.54 4.39
CA GLN A 515 22.94 5.60 4.97
C GLN A 515 23.41 7.04 5.20
N ARG A 516 23.23 7.94 4.23
CA ARG A 516 23.73 9.32 4.28
C ARG A 516 23.06 10.17 5.36
N TYR A 517 21.76 9.94 5.57
CA TYR A 517 20.92 10.82 6.39
C TYR A 517 20.40 10.15 7.66
N ASP A 518 20.99 9.02 8.06
CA ASP A 518 20.61 8.23 9.24
C ASP A 518 19.11 7.91 9.27
N MET A 519 18.62 7.37 8.15
CA MET A 519 17.23 6.93 7.98
C MET A 519 17.19 5.43 7.75
N THR A 520 16.04 4.81 8.01
CA THR A 520 15.79 3.45 7.54
C THR A 520 15.58 3.41 6.02
N PRO A 521 15.87 2.28 5.34
CA PRO A 521 15.53 2.11 3.93
C PRO A 521 14.04 2.33 3.65
N MET A 522 13.17 1.94 4.58
CA MET A 522 11.72 2.20 4.52
C MET A 522 11.42 3.70 4.48
N GLN A 523 12.03 4.50 5.35
CA GLN A 523 11.80 5.94 5.36
C GLN A 523 12.28 6.60 4.07
N ALA A 524 13.46 6.22 3.56
CA ALA A 524 14.00 6.77 2.32
C ALA A 524 13.13 6.40 1.10
N ALA A 525 12.73 5.14 0.99
CA ALA A 525 11.81 4.68 -0.06
C ALA A 525 10.45 5.39 0.04
N ALA A 526 9.92 5.58 1.26
CA ALA A 526 8.65 6.26 1.48
C ALA A 526 8.72 7.75 1.12
N GLN A 527 9.83 8.44 1.43
CA GLN A 527 10.05 9.81 0.99
C GLN A 527 10.03 9.94 -0.53
N LEU A 528 10.82 9.10 -1.23
CA LEU A 528 10.84 9.06 -2.69
C LEU A 528 9.43 8.76 -3.26
N ALA A 529 8.64 7.94 -2.58
CA ALA A 529 7.30 7.62 -3.01
C ALA A 529 6.30 8.78 -2.82
N VAL A 530 6.24 9.42 -1.66
CA VAL A 530 5.31 10.55 -1.42
C VAL A 530 5.67 11.79 -2.23
N LEU A 531 6.93 11.92 -2.63
CA LEU A 531 7.43 12.96 -3.53
C LEU A 531 7.29 12.59 -5.01
N SER A 532 6.70 11.45 -5.38
CA SER A 532 6.52 11.06 -6.79
C SER A 532 5.31 11.66 -7.55
N PRO A 533 4.16 12.02 -6.94
CA PRO A 533 2.99 12.44 -7.72
C PRO A 533 3.24 13.70 -8.58
N GLN A 534 3.07 13.61 -9.90
CA GLN A 534 3.35 14.72 -10.85
C GLN A 534 4.81 15.21 -10.87
N ALA A 535 5.77 14.40 -10.43
CA ALA A 535 7.19 14.69 -10.60
C ALA A 535 7.81 13.80 -11.68
N ASP A 536 8.71 14.38 -12.48
CA ASP A 536 9.70 13.57 -13.20
C ASP A 536 10.62 12.88 -12.20
N TRP A 537 11.08 11.67 -12.53
CA TRP A 537 11.90 10.85 -11.65
C TRP A 537 13.21 11.56 -11.23
N PHE A 538 13.86 12.28 -12.13
CA PHE A 538 15.13 12.93 -11.85
C PHE A 538 14.96 14.07 -10.84
N MET A 539 13.89 14.86 -11.02
CA MET A 539 13.51 15.88 -10.05
C MET A 539 13.09 15.27 -8.71
N ASN A 540 12.39 14.13 -8.72
CA ASN A 540 11.94 13.44 -7.51
C ASN A 540 13.11 13.05 -6.60
N VAL A 541 14.15 12.45 -7.17
CA VAL A 541 15.38 12.11 -6.43
C VAL A 541 16.01 13.38 -5.85
N SER A 542 16.07 14.46 -6.63
CA SER A 542 16.62 15.74 -6.16
C SER A 542 15.78 16.38 -5.05
N TYR A 543 14.45 16.29 -5.08
CA TYR A 543 13.59 16.76 -3.99
C TYR A 543 13.93 16.06 -2.67
N ALA A 544 13.98 14.72 -2.68
CA ALA A 544 14.26 13.95 -1.48
C ALA A 544 15.65 14.29 -0.91
N GLU A 545 16.66 14.39 -1.78
CA GLU A 545 18.02 14.74 -1.35
C GLU A 545 18.08 16.15 -0.74
N ARG A 546 17.55 17.17 -1.42
CA ARG A 546 17.56 18.57 -0.94
C ARG A 546 16.83 18.72 0.38
N ILE A 547 15.67 18.07 0.53
CA ILE A 547 14.91 18.07 1.79
C ILE A 547 15.78 17.51 2.91
N ASN A 548 16.42 16.35 2.70
CA ASN A 548 17.23 15.72 3.73
C ASN A 548 18.51 16.50 4.03
N ASP A 549 19.21 17.04 3.03
CA ASP A 549 20.38 17.90 3.22
C ASP A 549 20.05 19.14 4.07
N ILE A 550 18.93 19.80 3.79
CA ILE A 550 18.52 20.99 4.54
C ILE A 550 18.13 20.61 5.96
N LEU A 551 17.36 19.53 6.15
CA LEU A 551 16.99 19.03 7.47
C LEU A 551 18.20 18.56 8.28
N GLU A 552 19.25 18.05 7.64
CA GLU A 552 20.44 17.58 8.33
C GLU A 552 21.36 18.75 8.72
N PHE A 553 21.61 19.67 7.79
CA PHE A 553 22.71 20.63 7.93
C PHE A 553 22.27 22.06 8.28
N GLN A 554 20.99 22.40 8.17
CA GLN A 554 20.50 23.79 8.32
C GLN A 554 19.59 24.02 9.53
N GLN A 555 19.62 23.12 10.53
CA GLN A 555 18.76 23.21 11.72
C GLN A 555 18.91 24.54 12.49
N ASP A 556 20.12 25.10 12.53
CA ASP A 556 20.44 26.34 13.25
C ASP A 556 20.40 27.60 12.38
N TYR A 557 20.20 27.45 11.06
CA TYR A 557 20.13 28.57 10.15
C TYR A 557 18.87 29.39 10.45
N THR A 558 19.03 30.71 10.55
CA THR A 558 17.93 31.63 10.85
C THR A 558 17.38 32.20 9.55
N TRP A 559 16.07 32.21 9.38
CA TRP A 559 15.39 32.80 8.23
C TRP A 559 15.93 34.20 7.92
N ASP A 560 16.45 34.40 6.72
CA ASP A 560 17.20 35.59 6.33
C ASP A 560 16.39 36.56 5.44
N ALA A 561 17.04 37.62 4.97
CA ALA A 561 16.40 38.65 4.14
C ALA A 561 16.08 38.17 2.72
N GLU A 562 16.87 37.23 2.16
CA GLU A 562 16.64 36.70 0.82
C GLU A 562 15.45 35.72 0.81
N MET A 563 15.34 34.89 1.85
CA MET A 563 14.17 34.07 2.15
C MET A 563 12.91 34.92 2.33
N GLU A 564 13.01 36.05 3.03
CA GLU A 564 11.89 36.99 3.20
C GLU A 564 11.43 37.61 1.88
N ALA A 565 12.38 38.00 1.03
CA ALA A 565 12.09 38.54 -0.30
C ALA A 565 11.39 37.50 -1.19
N TRP A 566 11.95 36.29 -1.26
CA TRP A 566 11.34 35.19 -2.03
C TRP A 566 9.93 34.86 -1.54
N ALA A 567 9.73 34.76 -0.23
CA ALA A 567 8.42 34.46 0.35
C ALA A 567 7.39 35.53 -0.01
N THR A 568 7.79 36.80 0.01
CA THR A 568 6.93 37.93 -0.34
C THR A 568 6.56 37.90 -1.82
N ASP A 569 7.53 37.67 -2.70
CA ASP A 569 7.32 37.58 -4.15
C ASP A 569 6.45 36.37 -4.52
N TRP A 570 6.71 35.21 -3.90
CA TRP A 570 5.90 34.01 -4.08
C TRP A 570 4.45 34.24 -3.64
N MET A 571 4.23 34.95 -2.54
CA MET A 571 2.89 35.29 -2.05
C MET A 571 2.14 36.22 -3.01
N ALA A 572 2.84 37.16 -3.64
CA ALA A 572 2.29 38.04 -4.67
C ALA A 572 1.99 37.26 -5.96
N ALA A 573 2.96 36.47 -6.46
CA ALA A 573 2.81 35.68 -7.68
C ALA A 573 1.74 34.58 -7.57
N SER A 574 1.52 34.05 -6.36
CA SER A 574 0.50 33.02 -6.10
C SER A 574 -0.91 33.57 -5.90
N GLU A 575 -1.12 34.90 -5.89
CA GLU A 575 -2.41 35.50 -5.57
C GLU A 575 -3.55 34.99 -6.48
N GLU A 576 -3.34 34.98 -7.79
CA GLU A 576 -4.35 34.48 -8.74
C GLU A 576 -4.68 33.00 -8.50
N SER A 577 -3.68 32.17 -8.21
CA SER A 577 -3.88 30.75 -7.91
C SER A 577 -4.65 30.55 -6.60
N ARG A 578 -4.38 31.37 -5.58
CA ARG A 578 -5.10 31.37 -4.30
C ARG A 578 -6.55 31.85 -4.48
N GLN A 579 -6.79 32.87 -5.30
CA GLN A 579 -8.13 33.32 -5.65
C GLN A 579 -8.91 32.23 -6.39
N LYS A 580 -8.31 31.58 -7.39
CA LYS A 580 -8.91 30.42 -8.08
C LYS A 580 -9.23 29.27 -7.13
N GLU A 581 -8.35 28.99 -6.17
CA GLU A 581 -8.62 27.96 -5.15
C GLU A 581 -9.77 28.38 -4.22
N ALA A 582 -9.83 29.63 -3.78
CA ALA A 582 -10.94 30.16 -2.99
C ALA A 582 -12.27 30.10 -3.76
N GLU A 583 -12.26 30.43 -5.06
CA GLU A 583 -13.41 30.27 -5.95
C GLU A 583 -13.84 28.81 -6.10
N ARG A 584 -12.89 27.88 -6.24
CA ARG A 584 -13.15 26.43 -6.27
C ARG A 584 -13.75 25.94 -4.96
N ARG A 585 -13.23 26.40 -3.81
CA ARG A 585 -13.79 26.07 -2.49
C ARG A 585 -15.22 26.59 -2.38
N ALA A 586 -15.47 27.84 -2.77
CA ALA A 586 -16.81 28.42 -2.80
C ALA A 586 -17.74 27.68 -3.78
N GLN A 587 -17.23 27.25 -4.94
CA GLN A 587 -17.98 26.43 -5.88
C GLN A 587 -18.33 25.07 -5.29
N SER A 588 -17.40 24.43 -4.58
CA SER A 588 -17.66 23.14 -3.92
C SER A 588 -18.77 23.24 -2.86
N VAL A 589 -18.90 24.39 -2.20
CA VAL A 589 -20.04 24.69 -1.31
C VAL A 589 -21.33 24.81 -2.11
N ARG A 590 -21.34 25.59 -3.20
CA ARG A 590 -22.52 25.74 -4.08
C ARG A 590 -22.98 24.40 -4.67
N ASP A 591 -22.04 23.52 -5.03
CA ASP A 591 -22.32 22.18 -5.53
C ASP A 591 -22.89 21.27 -4.43
N ALA A 592 -22.36 21.35 -3.22
CA ALA A 592 -22.91 20.63 -2.07
C ALA A 592 -24.32 21.13 -1.71
N GLU A 593 -24.59 22.44 -1.80
CA GLU A 593 -25.94 22.99 -1.61
C GLU A 593 -26.90 22.52 -2.70
N ARG A 594 -26.45 22.42 -3.95
CA ARG A 594 -27.25 21.86 -5.05
C ARG A 594 -27.57 20.38 -4.78
N ALA A 595 -26.57 19.60 -4.40
CA ALA A 595 -26.76 18.19 -4.06
C ALA A 595 -27.75 18.00 -2.90
N LEU A 596 -27.70 18.87 -1.89
CA LEU A 596 -28.67 18.88 -0.80
C LEU A 596 -30.10 19.16 -1.33
N ARG A 597 -30.28 20.23 -2.11
CA ARG A 597 -31.59 20.56 -2.72
C ARG A 597 -32.14 19.42 -3.57
N ASP A 598 -31.29 18.71 -4.30
CA ASP A 598 -31.70 17.59 -5.14
C ASP A 598 -32.06 16.34 -4.31
N ALA A 599 -31.33 16.10 -3.22
CA ALA A 599 -31.67 15.07 -2.23
C ALA A 599 -33.01 15.37 -1.54
N GLU A 600 -33.24 16.62 -1.13
CA GLU A 600 -34.51 17.09 -0.54
C GLU A 600 -35.68 16.94 -1.51
N ARG A 601 -35.50 17.32 -2.78
CA ARG A 601 -36.51 17.11 -3.84
C ARG A 601 -36.81 15.63 -4.04
N THR A 602 -35.79 14.78 -3.99
CA THR A 602 -35.97 13.32 -4.11
C THR A 602 -36.74 12.76 -2.92
N LYS A 603 -36.43 13.21 -1.70
CA LYS A 603 -37.16 12.85 -0.48
C LYS A 603 -38.62 13.29 -0.57
N ALA A 604 -38.88 14.55 -0.94
CA ALA A 604 -40.24 15.07 -1.08
C ALA A 604 -41.06 14.27 -2.11
N ARG A 605 -40.47 13.93 -3.26
CA ARG A 605 -41.10 13.05 -4.27
C ARG A 605 -41.41 11.66 -3.70
N ALA A 606 -40.49 11.07 -2.95
CA ALA A 606 -40.70 9.78 -2.31
C ALA A 606 -41.81 9.83 -1.25
N GLU A 607 -41.87 10.90 -0.44
CA GLU A 607 -42.92 11.13 0.56
C GLU A 607 -44.29 11.31 -0.11
N THR A 608 -44.40 12.15 -1.14
CA THR A 608 -45.64 12.29 -1.92
C THR A 608 -46.08 10.98 -2.56
N ALA A 609 -45.13 10.19 -3.10
CA ALA A 609 -45.43 8.89 -3.67
C ALA A 609 -45.91 7.89 -2.62
N LEU A 610 -45.32 7.91 -1.42
CA LEU A 610 -45.76 7.10 -0.29
C LEU A 610 -47.17 7.50 0.14
N GLU A 611 -47.43 8.80 0.34
CA GLU A 611 -48.74 9.33 0.73
C GLU A 611 -49.83 8.92 -0.27
N LYS A 612 -49.57 9.09 -1.57
CA LYS A 612 -50.53 8.73 -2.64
C LYS A 612 -50.81 7.23 -2.71
N ASN A 613 -49.82 6.39 -2.41
CA ASN A 613 -49.95 4.93 -2.53
C ASN A 613 -50.42 4.26 -1.23
N THR A 614 -50.23 4.90 -0.07
CA THR A 614 -50.57 4.32 1.25
C THR A 614 -52.03 3.85 1.33
N PRO A 615 -53.05 4.63 0.91
CA PRO A 615 -54.44 4.17 0.97
C PRO A 615 -54.69 2.89 0.16
N LYS A 616 -54.08 2.78 -1.04
CA LYS A 616 -54.20 1.61 -1.90
C LYS A 616 -53.48 0.39 -1.31
N LEU A 617 -52.31 0.61 -0.72
CA LEU A 617 -51.55 -0.45 -0.06
C LEU A 617 -52.24 -0.94 1.21
N ASP A 618 -52.81 -0.03 2.01
CA ASP A 618 -53.59 -0.37 3.21
C ASP A 618 -54.89 -1.11 2.86
N GLU A 619 -55.54 -0.75 1.75
CA GLU A 619 -56.68 -1.51 1.22
C GLU A 619 -56.25 -2.91 0.77
N LYS A 620 -55.13 -3.03 0.04
CA LYS A 620 -54.55 -4.33 -0.36
C LYS A 620 -54.22 -5.20 0.86
N ILE A 621 -53.64 -4.60 1.90
CA ILE A 621 -53.34 -5.28 3.17
C ILE A 621 -54.64 -5.73 3.85
N ARG A 622 -55.62 -4.84 4.04
CA ARG A 622 -56.90 -5.18 4.65
C ARG A 622 -57.63 -6.30 3.90
N ALA A 623 -57.66 -6.25 2.57
CA ALA A 623 -58.26 -7.29 1.76
C ALA A 623 -57.54 -8.64 1.91
N ALA A 624 -56.20 -8.64 1.91
CA ALA A 624 -55.42 -9.85 2.10
C ALA A 624 -55.55 -10.43 3.52
N GLU A 625 -55.61 -9.58 4.55
CA GLU A 625 -55.81 -9.98 5.94
C GLU A 625 -57.23 -10.52 6.19
N ALA A 626 -58.25 -9.91 5.58
CA ALA A 626 -59.62 -10.42 5.64
C ALA A 626 -59.73 -11.80 4.97
N ALA A 627 -59.10 -11.98 3.80
CA ALA A 627 -59.05 -13.28 3.11
C ALA A 627 -58.30 -14.35 3.92
N LEU A 628 -57.23 -13.96 4.63
CA LEU A 628 -56.52 -14.84 5.56
C LEU A 628 -57.41 -15.23 6.75
N ALA A 629 -58.12 -14.28 7.35
CA ALA A 629 -59.01 -14.56 8.48
C ALA A 629 -60.18 -15.49 8.07
N GLU A 630 -60.75 -15.28 6.88
CA GLU A 630 -61.78 -16.16 6.33
C GLU A 630 -61.24 -17.56 6.06
N ALA A 631 -60.07 -17.67 5.42
CA ALA A 631 -59.43 -18.95 5.15
C ALA A 631 -59.09 -19.70 6.45
N HIS A 632 -58.56 -18.99 7.46
CA HIS A 632 -58.28 -19.55 8.78
C HIS A 632 -59.55 -20.07 9.47
N THR A 633 -60.64 -19.30 9.44
CA THR A 633 -61.93 -19.73 9.99
C THR A 633 -62.44 -21.00 9.29
N ALA A 634 -62.34 -21.04 7.96
CA ALA A 634 -62.72 -22.22 7.18
C ALA A 634 -61.85 -23.44 7.49
N THR A 635 -60.54 -23.27 7.70
CA THR A 635 -59.64 -24.33 8.15
C THR A 635 -60.05 -24.85 9.53
N VAL A 636 -60.34 -23.96 10.49
CA VAL A 636 -60.76 -24.34 11.86
C VAL A 636 -62.04 -25.16 11.83
N GLU A 637 -63.04 -24.76 11.05
CA GLU A 637 -64.30 -25.51 10.91
C GLU A 637 -64.10 -26.84 10.16
N ALA A 638 -63.27 -26.86 9.11
CA ALA A 638 -62.91 -28.09 8.41
C ALA A 638 -62.17 -29.09 9.32
N ARG A 639 -61.28 -28.62 10.20
CA ARG A 639 -60.60 -29.46 11.21
C ARG A 639 -61.60 -30.04 12.21
N LYS A 640 -62.56 -29.24 12.68
CA LYS A 640 -63.64 -29.73 13.58
C LYS A 640 -64.48 -30.80 12.90
N LEU A 641 -64.83 -30.60 11.63
CA LEU A 641 -65.67 -31.54 10.86
C LEU A 641 -64.93 -32.86 10.61
N ALA A 642 -63.69 -32.79 10.12
CA ALA A 642 -62.85 -33.96 9.86
C ALA A 642 -62.63 -34.78 11.15
N LYS A 643 -62.40 -34.11 12.29
CA LYS A 643 -62.28 -34.74 13.61
C LYS A 643 -63.56 -35.42 14.10
N LYS A 644 -64.74 -34.98 13.62
CA LYS A 644 -66.05 -35.51 14.03
C LYS A 644 -66.55 -36.64 13.12
N SER A 645 -66.16 -36.67 11.84
CA SER A 645 -66.67 -37.62 10.85
C SER A 645 -65.73 -38.79 10.54
N GLY A 646 -64.42 -38.67 10.77
CA GLY A 646 -63.44 -39.75 10.47
C GLY A 646 -63.37 -40.12 8.99
N SER A 647 -63.62 -39.16 8.09
CA SER A 647 -63.90 -39.40 6.67
C SER A 647 -62.75 -38.97 5.77
N LYS A 648 -62.29 -39.89 4.90
CA LYS A 648 -61.32 -39.57 3.82
C LYS A 648 -61.78 -38.44 2.89
N VAL A 649 -63.09 -38.28 2.71
CA VAL A 649 -63.65 -37.17 1.91
C VAL A 649 -63.45 -35.83 2.64
N ASP A 650 -63.54 -35.83 3.97
CA ASP A 650 -63.38 -34.64 4.81
C ASP A 650 -61.90 -34.28 5.06
N GLU A 651 -60.99 -35.26 5.08
CA GLU A 651 -59.53 -35.03 5.10
C GLU A 651 -59.02 -34.36 3.81
N LYS A 652 -59.49 -34.84 2.64
CA LYS A 652 -59.14 -34.21 1.36
C LYS A 652 -59.73 -32.80 1.23
N ALA A 653 -60.89 -32.56 1.83
CA ALA A 653 -61.46 -31.22 1.95
C ALA A 653 -60.60 -30.34 2.86
N LEU A 654 -60.16 -30.83 4.03
CA LEU A 654 -59.27 -30.13 4.97
C LEU A 654 -57.95 -29.70 4.31
N ALA A 655 -57.23 -30.61 3.64
CA ALA A 655 -55.98 -30.30 2.96
C ALA A 655 -56.13 -29.17 1.91
N LYS A 656 -57.29 -29.12 1.24
CA LYS A 656 -57.61 -28.06 0.27
C LYS A 656 -57.84 -26.69 0.94
N VAL A 657 -58.43 -26.66 2.15
CA VAL A 657 -58.63 -25.41 2.91
C VAL A 657 -57.33 -24.92 3.53
N GLU A 658 -56.49 -25.82 4.06
CA GLU A 658 -55.16 -25.50 4.59
C GLU A 658 -54.23 -24.92 3.51
N ALA A 659 -54.24 -25.47 2.29
CA ALA A 659 -53.50 -24.91 1.16
C ALA A 659 -53.99 -23.48 0.80
N ARG A 660 -55.29 -23.21 0.90
CA ARG A 660 -55.87 -21.88 0.68
C ARG A 660 -55.47 -20.89 1.77
N GLU A 661 -55.45 -21.31 3.03
CA GLU A 661 -54.97 -20.50 4.15
C GLU A 661 -53.49 -20.14 4.00
N LYS A 662 -52.64 -21.10 3.62
CA LYS A 662 -51.22 -20.83 3.33
C LYS A 662 -51.07 -19.79 2.21
N ALA A 663 -51.81 -19.96 1.11
CA ALA A 663 -51.77 -19.00 0.00
C ALA A 663 -52.27 -17.60 0.39
N ALA A 664 -53.29 -17.50 1.26
CA ALA A 664 -53.77 -16.24 1.79
C ALA A 664 -52.75 -15.59 2.75
N SER A 665 -52.04 -16.39 3.55
CA SER A 665 -50.96 -15.93 4.44
C SER A 665 -49.79 -15.35 3.66
N ASP A 666 -49.37 -16.04 2.60
CA ASP A 666 -48.28 -15.58 1.72
C ASP A 666 -48.66 -14.24 1.03
N LYS A 667 -49.91 -14.09 0.56
CA LYS A 667 -50.43 -12.82 0.02
C LYS A 667 -50.47 -11.69 1.06
N ALA A 668 -50.88 -11.97 2.30
CA ALA A 668 -50.90 -10.97 3.36
C ALA A 668 -49.48 -10.50 3.72
N LYS A 669 -48.50 -11.42 3.74
CA LYS A 669 -47.07 -11.07 3.91
C LYS A 669 -46.56 -10.19 2.78
N GLU A 670 -46.87 -10.54 1.53
CA GLU A 670 -46.49 -9.75 0.35
C GLU A 670 -47.07 -8.33 0.40
N ALA A 671 -48.37 -8.19 0.72
CA ALA A 671 -49.03 -6.88 0.82
C ALA A 671 -48.37 -5.98 1.89
N ARG A 672 -48.01 -6.54 3.06
CA ARG A 672 -47.28 -5.82 4.11
C ARG A 672 -45.85 -5.45 3.67
N ALA A 673 -45.18 -6.32 2.92
CA ALA A 673 -43.85 -6.08 2.39
C ALA A 673 -43.84 -4.92 1.38
N ASP A 674 -44.87 -4.77 0.56
CA ASP A 674 -45.01 -3.66 -0.38
C ASP A 674 -45.04 -2.29 0.34
N LEU A 675 -45.82 -2.17 1.42
CA LEU A 675 -45.85 -0.95 2.23
C LEU A 675 -44.50 -0.70 2.91
N ARG A 676 -43.85 -1.74 3.42
CA ARG A 676 -42.50 -1.64 4.01
C ARG A 676 -41.48 -1.15 2.98
N LYS A 677 -41.54 -1.64 1.74
CA LYS A 677 -40.67 -1.21 0.63
C LYS A 677 -40.89 0.26 0.29
N ALA A 678 -42.15 0.70 0.23
CA ALA A 678 -42.48 2.10 -0.01
C ALA A 678 -41.95 3.04 1.10
N LYS A 679 -42.14 2.67 2.38
CA LYS A 679 -41.55 3.39 3.52
C LYS A 679 -40.02 3.37 3.50
N GLY A 680 -39.43 2.25 3.09
CA GLY A 680 -37.98 2.10 2.93
C GLY A 680 -37.38 3.07 1.91
N THR A 681 -38.10 3.38 0.82
CA THR A 681 -37.66 4.38 -0.17
C THR A 681 -37.55 5.78 0.45
N VAL A 682 -38.52 6.18 1.27
CA VAL A 682 -38.49 7.47 1.99
C VAL A 682 -37.31 7.51 2.98
N SER A 683 -37.11 6.43 3.75
CA SER A 683 -35.99 6.34 4.70
C SER A 683 -34.62 6.45 4.01
N LYS A 684 -34.44 5.79 2.86
CA LYS A 684 -33.23 5.91 2.03
C LYS A 684 -33.01 7.35 1.54
N ALA A 685 -34.05 8.00 1.03
CA ALA A 685 -33.97 9.39 0.60
C ALA A 685 -33.65 10.34 1.77
N GLY A 686 -34.22 10.11 2.96
CA GLY A 686 -33.88 10.86 4.17
C GLY A 686 -32.44 10.67 4.64
N THR A 687 -31.88 9.49 4.45
CA THR A 687 -30.44 9.24 4.72
C THR A 687 -29.55 10.01 3.75
N ALA A 688 -29.92 10.07 2.47
CA ALA A 688 -29.19 10.85 1.47
C ALA A 688 -29.19 12.36 1.80
N VAL A 689 -30.31 12.90 2.30
CA VAL A 689 -30.38 14.29 2.79
C VAL A 689 -29.39 14.53 3.92
N ARG A 690 -29.40 13.70 4.99
CA ARG A 690 -28.45 13.84 6.11
C ARG A 690 -26.98 13.78 5.67
N GLN A 691 -26.67 12.90 4.71
CA GLN A 691 -25.33 12.80 4.15
C GLN A 691 -24.95 14.06 3.36
N ALA A 692 -25.87 14.62 2.58
CA ALA A 692 -25.66 15.86 1.85
C ALA A 692 -25.50 17.07 2.80
N GLU A 693 -26.27 17.15 3.89
CA GLU A 693 -26.13 18.18 4.94
C GLU A 693 -24.75 18.11 5.60
N LYS A 694 -24.32 16.91 6.01
CA LYS A 694 -22.99 16.72 6.59
C LYS A 694 -21.89 17.15 5.61
N LYS A 695 -21.99 16.74 4.35
CA LYS A 695 -21.02 17.11 3.32
C LYS A 695 -21.01 18.63 3.08
N LEU A 696 -22.17 19.28 3.09
CA LEU A 696 -22.25 20.74 2.99
C LEU A 696 -21.56 21.43 4.17
N GLN A 697 -21.77 20.94 5.39
CA GLN A 697 -21.08 21.47 6.57
C GLN A 697 -19.57 21.32 6.44
N GLU A 698 -19.08 20.13 6.10
CA GLU A 698 -17.64 19.88 5.86
C GLU A 698 -17.07 20.81 4.77
N ARG A 699 -17.82 21.07 3.69
CA ARG A 699 -17.39 22.01 2.63
C ARG A 699 -17.40 23.47 3.08
N ARG A 700 -18.35 23.88 3.93
CA ARG A 700 -18.41 25.24 4.49
C ARG A 700 -17.24 25.50 5.43
N GLU A 701 -16.92 24.53 6.29
CA GLU A 701 -15.75 24.58 7.18
C GLU A 701 -14.47 24.70 6.35
N PHE A 702 -14.27 23.82 5.36
CA PHE A 702 -13.11 23.86 4.47
C PHE A 702 -12.99 25.17 3.65
N ALA A 703 -14.12 25.75 3.23
CA ALA A 703 -14.13 27.04 2.53
C ALA A 703 -13.86 28.24 3.46
N ALA A 704 -14.16 28.11 4.75
CA ALA A 704 -13.90 29.14 5.76
C ALA A 704 -12.48 29.06 6.34
N GLU A 705 -11.80 27.91 6.20
CA GLU A 705 -10.40 27.76 6.61
C GLU A 705 -9.49 28.75 5.86
N PRO A 706 -8.63 29.50 6.58
CA PRO A 706 -7.66 30.38 5.95
C PRO A 706 -6.70 29.56 5.08
N ASP A 707 -6.17 30.17 4.02
CA ASP A 707 -5.16 29.53 3.20
C ASP A 707 -3.96 29.11 4.08
N PRO A 708 -3.58 27.82 4.11
CA PRO A 708 -2.49 27.36 4.95
C PRO A 708 -1.16 28.06 4.63
N ASN A 709 -0.92 28.46 3.38
CA ASN A 709 0.29 29.18 2.98
C ASN A 709 0.31 30.64 3.46
N VAL A 710 -0.86 31.23 3.75
CA VAL A 710 -0.98 32.55 4.39
C VAL A 710 -0.82 32.40 5.90
N ALA A 711 -1.53 31.44 6.50
CA ALA A 711 -1.56 31.24 7.94
C ALA A 711 -0.20 30.84 8.53
N VAL A 712 0.65 30.18 7.74
CA VAL A 712 1.96 29.70 8.18
C VAL A 712 3.04 30.80 8.24
N GLN A 713 2.87 31.91 7.51
CA GLN A 713 3.90 32.97 7.38
C GLN A 713 4.40 33.49 8.74
N PRO A 714 3.54 33.87 9.70
CA PRO A 714 4.00 34.44 10.97
C PRO A 714 4.76 33.41 11.83
N ASN A 715 4.58 32.12 11.56
CA ASN A 715 5.19 31.05 12.34
C ASN A 715 6.57 30.66 11.82
N VAL A 716 6.92 31.01 10.59
CA VAL A 716 8.18 30.57 9.94
C VAL A 716 9.15 31.74 9.77
N ARG A 717 8.64 32.93 9.45
CA ARG A 717 9.48 34.12 9.23
C ARG A 717 10.30 34.47 10.47
N GLY A 718 11.58 34.73 10.26
CA GLY A 718 12.54 35.10 11.31
C GLY A 718 12.93 33.97 12.27
N LYS A 719 12.42 32.74 12.08
CA LYS A 719 12.75 31.59 12.93
C LYS A 719 13.82 30.70 12.33
N LYS A 720 14.47 29.92 13.19
CA LYS A 720 15.32 28.81 12.78
C LYS A 720 14.50 27.59 12.38
N LEU A 721 15.05 26.72 11.54
CA LEU A 721 14.41 25.47 11.16
C LEU A 721 14.10 24.59 12.39
N SER A 722 15.01 24.55 13.37
CA SER A 722 14.85 23.79 14.63
C SER A 722 13.74 24.32 15.55
N GLU A 723 13.32 25.58 15.39
CA GLU A 723 12.28 26.22 16.22
C GLU A 723 10.85 25.96 15.70
N LEU A 724 10.71 25.36 14.52
CA LEU A 724 9.41 25.11 13.91
C LEU A 724 8.74 23.89 14.55
N GLU A 725 7.42 23.94 14.74
CA GLU A 725 6.72 22.88 15.47
C GLU A 725 6.12 21.85 14.51
N THR A 726 5.50 22.32 13.42
CA THR A 726 4.77 21.46 12.48
C THR A 726 5.60 21.11 11.24
N ASP A 727 5.27 20.00 10.58
CA ASP A 727 5.97 19.61 9.34
C ASP A 727 5.62 20.53 8.17
N PHE A 728 4.45 21.18 8.20
CA PHE A 728 4.05 22.17 7.19
C PHE A 728 4.85 23.47 7.32
N GLU A 729 5.12 23.93 8.54
CA GLU A 729 6.04 25.05 8.80
C GLU A 729 7.45 24.74 8.29
N ARG A 730 7.97 23.55 8.61
CA ARG A 730 9.28 23.10 8.11
C ARG A 730 9.30 22.97 6.59
N ALA A 731 8.23 22.52 5.97
CA ALA A 731 8.13 22.46 4.51
C ALA A 731 8.25 23.84 3.86
N TRP A 732 7.61 24.85 4.48
CA TRP A 732 7.70 26.24 4.04
C TRP A 732 9.13 26.77 4.14
N TRP A 733 9.77 26.50 5.28
CA TRP A 733 11.17 26.86 5.53
C TRP A 733 12.13 26.19 4.55
N VAL A 734 12.05 24.86 4.42
CA VAL A 734 12.95 24.04 3.58
C VAL A 734 12.86 24.44 2.11
N ARG A 735 11.65 24.58 1.57
CA ARG A 735 11.51 24.99 0.16
C ARG A 735 12.02 26.41 -0.06
N THR A 736 11.71 27.35 0.84
CA THR A 736 12.19 28.73 0.70
C THR A 736 13.71 28.77 0.73
N TYR A 737 14.34 28.04 1.66
CA TYR A 737 15.79 27.95 1.76
C TYR A 737 16.39 27.39 0.46
N ASP A 738 15.84 26.30 -0.08
CA ASP A 738 16.35 25.71 -1.33
C ASP A 738 16.20 26.64 -2.54
N GLU A 739 15.04 27.30 -2.68
CA GLU A 739 14.76 28.20 -3.80
C GLU A 739 15.68 29.43 -3.83
N VAL A 740 16.21 29.83 -2.67
CA VAL A 740 17.10 30.98 -2.52
C VAL A 740 18.57 30.57 -2.58
N HIS A 741 18.97 29.54 -1.84
CA HIS A 741 20.38 29.26 -1.58
C HIS A 741 20.97 28.10 -2.39
N HIS A 742 20.17 27.38 -3.17
CA HIS A 742 20.66 26.28 -4.00
C HIS A 742 20.44 26.51 -5.50
N PRO A 743 21.35 26.01 -6.36
CA PRO A 743 21.13 26.03 -7.80
C PRO A 743 19.88 25.20 -8.13
N ARG A 744 19.13 25.60 -9.15
CA ARG A 744 17.89 24.92 -9.56
C ARG A 744 18.13 23.71 -10.46
N ALA A 745 19.38 23.43 -10.84
CA ALA A 745 19.71 22.30 -11.72
C ALA A 745 19.52 20.96 -11.01
N TYR A 746 19.24 19.90 -11.77
CA TYR A 746 19.12 18.53 -11.28
C TYR A 746 19.77 17.53 -12.27
N ARG A 747 20.35 16.44 -11.75
CA ARG A 747 21.05 15.43 -12.56
C ARG A 747 20.11 14.41 -13.18
N ILE A 748 20.49 13.91 -14.36
CA ILE A 748 19.87 12.73 -14.97
C ILE A 748 20.24 11.50 -14.14
N VAL A 749 19.26 10.63 -13.88
CA VAL A 749 19.44 9.37 -13.15
C VAL A 749 19.42 8.21 -14.15
N THR A 750 20.34 7.26 -14.05
CA THR A 750 20.33 6.06 -14.90
C THR A 750 19.40 4.97 -14.32
N PRO A 751 18.99 3.96 -15.12
CA PRO A 751 18.23 2.83 -14.60
C PRO A 751 18.91 2.13 -13.42
N GLU A 752 20.25 2.07 -13.41
CA GLU A 752 21.04 1.48 -12.33
C GLU A 752 21.15 2.37 -11.08
N GLY A 753 20.56 3.56 -11.08
CA GLY A 753 20.59 4.50 -9.95
C GLY A 753 21.84 5.39 -9.91
N GLY A 754 22.62 5.47 -10.99
CA GLY A 754 23.77 6.36 -11.09
C GLY A 754 23.38 7.78 -11.53
N PHE A 755 24.20 8.77 -11.16
CA PHE A 755 24.01 10.16 -11.59
C PHE A 755 24.88 10.52 -12.79
N LEU A 756 24.26 11.11 -13.81
CA LEU A 756 24.94 11.69 -14.97
C LEU A 756 25.10 13.22 -14.83
N GLY A 757 25.32 13.90 -15.95
CA GLY A 757 25.30 15.37 -15.99
C GLY A 757 23.91 15.93 -15.69
N PHE A 758 23.83 17.25 -15.60
CA PHE A 758 22.56 17.94 -15.43
C PHE A 758 21.62 17.65 -16.60
N ALA A 759 20.33 17.51 -16.29
CA ALA A 759 19.27 17.42 -17.28
C ALA A 759 19.22 18.71 -18.11
N LYS A 760 18.82 18.62 -19.37
CA LYS A 760 18.88 19.72 -20.35
C LYS A 760 17.47 20.13 -20.80
N ASN A 761 17.30 21.41 -21.14
CA ASN A 761 16.10 21.91 -21.82
C ASN A 761 16.13 21.59 -23.33
N ASP A 762 15.00 21.84 -24.01
CA ASP A 762 14.72 21.40 -25.37
C ASP A 762 15.66 21.92 -26.46
N ASP A 763 16.11 23.17 -26.40
CA ASP A 763 17.03 23.75 -27.40
C ASP A 763 18.41 23.06 -27.44
N GLY A 764 18.61 22.01 -26.62
CA GLY A 764 19.90 21.42 -26.31
C GLY A 764 20.77 22.42 -25.55
N VAL A 765 20.15 23.34 -24.83
CA VAL A 765 20.73 24.59 -24.32
C VAL A 765 19.78 25.12 -23.23
N THR A 766 20.20 25.41 -22.01
CA THR A 766 21.14 24.65 -21.15
C THR A 766 20.36 23.80 -20.13
N ASP A 767 20.90 23.63 -18.93
CA ASP A 767 20.37 22.75 -17.90
C ASP A 767 18.95 23.12 -17.42
N GLY A 768 18.13 22.08 -17.21
CA GLY A 768 16.75 22.15 -16.74
C GLY A 768 16.62 22.54 -15.28
N THR A 769 15.53 23.21 -14.96
CA THR A 769 15.27 23.74 -13.61
C THR A 769 14.25 22.91 -12.85
N ILE A 770 14.57 22.62 -11.60
CA ILE A 770 13.66 21.96 -10.68
C ILE A 770 12.39 22.81 -10.45
N ALA A 771 11.24 22.14 -10.43
CA ALA A 771 9.93 22.75 -10.27
C ALA A 771 9.27 22.26 -8.98
N TRP A 772 9.59 22.90 -7.86
CA TRP A 772 9.12 22.49 -6.54
C TRP A 772 7.62 22.24 -6.46
N LYS A 773 7.29 21.16 -5.76
CA LYS A 773 5.92 20.77 -5.45
C LYS A 773 5.23 21.76 -4.52
N SER A 774 3.91 21.59 -4.37
CA SER A 774 3.20 22.16 -3.23
C SER A 774 3.84 21.71 -1.90
N PHE A 775 3.62 22.48 -0.85
CA PHE A 775 4.26 22.24 0.45
C PHE A 775 3.79 20.95 1.14
N ASN A 776 2.63 20.39 0.75
CA ASN A 776 2.08 19.18 1.39
C ASN A 776 2.93 17.91 1.16
N PRO A 777 3.33 17.55 -0.07
CA PRO A 777 4.29 16.46 -0.29
C PRO A 777 5.61 16.63 0.48
N ILE A 778 6.12 17.86 0.58
CA ILE A 778 7.34 18.18 1.33
C ILE A 778 7.11 17.92 2.83
N ALA A 779 5.99 18.39 3.38
CA ALA A 779 5.61 18.17 4.77
C ALA A 779 5.47 16.67 5.09
N LYS A 780 4.89 15.87 4.19
CA LYS A 780 4.84 14.41 4.34
C LYS A 780 6.23 13.78 4.37
N ALA A 781 7.12 14.19 3.48
CA ALA A 781 8.49 13.68 3.46
C ALA A 781 9.27 14.03 4.75
N ILE A 782 9.09 15.25 5.26
CA ILE A 782 9.63 15.68 6.57
C ILE A 782 9.04 14.83 7.70
N GLY A 783 7.73 14.61 7.70
CA GLY A 783 7.04 13.79 8.70
C GLY A 783 7.55 12.34 8.72
N ILE A 784 7.81 11.74 7.55
CA ILE A 784 8.40 10.39 7.44
C ILE A 784 9.83 10.35 8.00
N ARG A 785 10.65 11.39 7.75
CA ARG A 785 12.01 11.48 8.31
C ARG A 785 11.97 11.49 9.83
N ARG A 786 11.05 12.27 10.41
CA ARG A 786 10.94 12.47 11.87
C ARG A 786 10.31 11.28 12.58
N ASP A 787 9.35 10.61 11.95
CA ASP A 787 8.67 9.43 12.48
C ASP A 787 8.69 8.31 11.43
N GLY A 788 9.66 7.42 11.56
CA GLY A 788 9.82 6.26 10.69
C GLY A 788 8.90 5.08 11.01
N SER A 789 7.92 5.24 11.91
CA SER A 789 7.02 4.13 12.23
C SER A 789 6.21 3.67 11.01
N LEU A 790 5.96 2.37 10.92
CA LEU A 790 5.15 1.78 9.85
C LEU A 790 3.76 2.42 9.76
N ALA A 791 3.19 2.81 10.92
CA ALA A 791 1.91 3.51 10.99
C ALA A 791 1.97 4.90 10.34
N ASN A 792 3.02 5.69 10.62
CA ASN A 792 3.19 7.00 10.00
C ASN A 792 3.50 6.88 8.50
N VAL A 793 4.37 5.95 8.11
CA VAL A 793 4.66 5.67 6.68
C VAL A 793 3.38 5.30 5.94
N HIS A 794 2.58 4.38 6.50
CA HIS A 794 1.28 4.01 5.91
C HIS A 794 0.33 5.21 5.78
N ALA A 795 0.24 6.06 6.81
CA ALA A 795 -0.61 7.25 6.78
C ALA A 795 -0.14 8.29 5.75
N ALA A 796 1.18 8.51 5.65
CA ALA A 796 1.79 9.48 4.76
C ALA A 796 1.65 9.09 3.28
N LEU A 797 1.82 7.79 2.96
CA LEU A 797 1.59 7.24 1.61
C LEU A 797 0.15 7.44 1.13
N GLY A 798 -0.81 7.58 2.05
CA GLY A 798 -2.19 7.95 1.74
C GLY A 798 -3.00 6.81 1.10
N GLY A 799 -4.15 7.13 0.50
CA GLY A 799 -5.08 6.12 -0.05
C GLY A 799 -4.86 5.80 -1.53
N GLU A 800 -3.69 6.06 -2.09
CA GLU A 800 -3.45 5.90 -3.54
C GLU A 800 -2.65 4.63 -3.84
N HIS A 801 -3.22 3.71 -4.63
CA HIS A 801 -2.58 2.46 -5.05
C HIS A 801 -1.23 2.69 -5.72
N LYS A 802 -1.16 3.71 -6.60
CA LYS A 802 0.08 4.07 -7.30
C LYS A 802 1.22 4.33 -6.32
N VAL A 803 1.00 5.19 -5.32
CA VAL A 803 2.07 5.62 -4.40
C VAL A 803 2.53 4.46 -3.52
N ARG A 804 1.61 3.60 -3.07
CA ARG A 804 1.91 2.41 -2.27
C ARG A 804 2.69 1.35 -3.05
N ASN A 805 2.26 1.05 -4.28
CA ASN A 805 2.99 0.13 -5.17
C ASN A 805 4.36 0.69 -5.56
N PHE A 806 4.47 2.00 -5.75
CA PHE A 806 5.74 2.66 -6.04
C PHE A 806 6.71 2.55 -4.86
N TYR A 807 6.23 2.80 -3.64
CA TYR A 807 7.00 2.56 -2.41
C TYR A 807 7.48 1.11 -2.32
N ASN A 808 6.59 0.12 -2.46
CA ASN A 808 6.97 -1.28 -2.31
C ASN A 808 8.01 -1.71 -3.34
N ASN A 809 7.86 -1.27 -4.61
CA ASN A 809 8.83 -1.56 -5.66
C ASN A 809 10.20 -0.89 -5.45
N ILE A 810 10.26 0.26 -4.77
CA ILE A 810 11.54 0.90 -4.41
C ILE A 810 12.16 0.21 -3.19
N TYR A 811 11.35 -0.08 -2.18
CA TYR A 811 11.82 -0.63 -0.92
C TYR A 811 12.33 -2.07 -1.07
N ASP A 812 11.57 -2.92 -1.77
CA ASP A 812 11.91 -4.30 -2.02
C ASP A 812 11.62 -4.63 -3.49
N PRO A 813 12.57 -4.34 -4.41
CA PRO A 813 12.38 -4.63 -5.83
C PRO A 813 12.26 -6.14 -6.08
N ASP A 814 12.85 -7.00 -5.25
CA ASP A 814 12.81 -8.45 -5.42
C ASP A 814 11.62 -9.10 -4.71
N ALA A 815 10.71 -8.28 -4.17
CA ALA A 815 9.49 -8.74 -3.52
C ALA A 815 8.79 -9.82 -4.38
N PRO A 816 8.42 -10.96 -3.79
CA PRO A 816 7.74 -12.02 -4.53
C PRO A 816 6.36 -11.59 -5.05
N GLN A 817 5.80 -10.51 -4.49
CA GLN A 817 4.52 -9.95 -4.91
C GLN A 817 4.67 -9.11 -6.20
N PRO A 818 3.78 -9.30 -7.18
CA PRO A 818 3.84 -8.59 -8.46
C PRO A 818 3.32 -7.14 -8.37
N PHE A 819 3.95 -6.28 -7.58
CA PHE A 819 3.52 -4.88 -7.46
C PHE A 819 3.66 -4.13 -8.78
N VAL A 820 2.56 -3.59 -9.30
CA VAL A 820 2.55 -2.74 -10.49
C VAL A 820 2.13 -1.33 -10.10
N THR A 821 2.98 -0.36 -10.38
CA THR A 821 2.73 1.08 -10.32
C THR A 821 2.07 1.54 -11.61
N SER A 822 0.75 1.33 -11.73
CA SER A 822 -0.04 1.78 -12.89
C SER A 822 -0.23 3.30 -12.85
N ASP A 823 0.76 4.02 -13.38
CA ASP A 823 0.72 5.48 -13.53
C ASP A 823 0.21 5.92 -14.91
N THR A 824 0.21 7.21 -15.18
CA THR A 824 -0.22 7.79 -16.47
C THR A 824 0.48 7.14 -17.67
N HIS A 825 1.77 6.84 -17.56
CA HIS A 825 2.52 6.26 -18.66
C HIS A 825 2.25 4.77 -18.79
N GLN A 826 2.08 4.05 -17.68
CA GLN A 826 1.68 2.65 -17.76
C GLN A 826 0.29 2.51 -18.39
N VAL A 827 -0.66 3.36 -18.03
CA VAL A 827 -1.99 3.41 -18.67
C VAL A 827 -1.85 3.69 -20.17
N ALA A 828 -0.98 4.63 -20.55
CA ALA A 828 -0.66 4.92 -21.96
C ALA A 828 -0.05 3.70 -22.69
N ALA A 829 0.85 2.96 -22.05
CA ALA A 829 1.49 1.77 -22.63
C ALA A 829 0.49 0.62 -22.80
N ASN A 830 -0.31 0.32 -21.77
CA ASN A 830 -1.36 -0.69 -21.82
C ASN A 830 -2.39 -0.40 -22.93
N LEU A 831 -2.73 0.88 -23.16
CA LEU A 831 -3.69 1.28 -24.18
C LEU A 831 -3.05 1.59 -25.55
N PHE A 832 -1.72 1.69 -25.63
CA PHE A 832 -1.00 2.20 -26.79
C PHE A 832 -1.56 3.56 -27.30
N LEU A 833 -1.77 4.50 -26.36
CA LEU A 833 -2.34 5.83 -26.62
C LEU A 833 -1.43 6.96 -26.11
N PRO A 834 -1.39 8.12 -26.77
CA PRO A 834 -0.65 9.31 -26.32
C PRO A 834 -1.41 10.02 -25.17
N LEU A 835 -1.40 9.46 -23.96
CA LEU A 835 -2.16 10.00 -22.84
C LEU A 835 -1.34 10.94 -21.95
N GLY A 836 -2.00 12.04 -21.54
CA GLY A 836 -1.56 12.97 -20.49
C GLY A 836 -2.28 12.74 -19.15
N ALA A 837 -1.89 13.48 -18.11
CA ALA A 837 -2.45 13.32 -16.76
C ALA A 837 -3.95 13.69 -16.65
N ASP A 838 -4.45 14.49 -17.58
CA ASP A 838 -5.84 14.96 -17.69
C ASP A 838 -6.73 14.05 -18.55
N ALA A 839 -6.15 13.02 -19.17
CA ALA A 839 -6.90 12.06 -19.98
C ALA A 839 -7.95 11.31 -19.16
N LEU A 840 -9.10 11.05 -19.77
CA LEU A 840 -10.23 10.39 -19.12
C LEU A 840 -9.84 9.03 -18.53
N GLU A 841 -9.14 8.22 -19.31
CA GLU A 841 -8.70 6.87 -18.93
C GLU A 841 -7.77 6.89 -17.72
N VAL A 842 -6.90 7.90 -17.63
CA VAL A 842 -5.96 8.10 -16.53
C VAL A 842 -6.70 8.54 -15.27
N GLY A 843 -7.68 9.44 -15.39
CA GLY A 843 -8.55 9.81 -14.27
C GLY A 843 -9.34 8.60 -13.74
N GLN A 844 -9.88 7.78 -14.64
CA GLN A 844 -10.66 6.59 -14.29
C GLN A 844 -9.78 5.48 -13.69
N ASN A 845 -8.52 5.35 -14.11
CA ASN A 845 -7.54 4.47 -13.48
C ASN A 845 -7.43 4.71 -11.97
N PHE A 846 -7.45 5.98 -11.54
CA PHE A 846 -7.34 6.37 -10.12
C PHE A 846 -8.69 6.51 -9.40
N GLY A 847 -9.79 6.01 -9.96
CA GLY A 847 -11.10 6.09 -9.32
C GLY A 847 -11.90 7.37 -9.64
N GLY A 848 -11.57 8.04 -10.73
CA GLY A 848 -12.30 9.22 -11.22
C GLY A 848 -13.73 8.93 -11.70
N THR A 849 -14.36 9.96 -12.28
CA THR A 849 -15.78 9.95 -12.67
C THR A 849 -16.18 8.73 -13.50
N GLY A 850 -17.30 8.10 -13.14
CA GLY A 850 -17.86 6.94 -13.83
C GLY A 850 -17.39 5.58 -13.32
N THR A 851 -16.36 5.55 -12.48
CA THR A 851 -15.81 4.29 -11.95
C THR A 851 -16.38 3.89 -10.61
N LYS A 852 -16.22 2.63 -10.24
CA LYS A 852 -16.54 2.09 -8.92
C LYS A 852 -15.33 1.40 -8.32
N SER A 853 -15.15 1.53 -7.01
CA SER A 853 -14.18 0.70 -6.30
C SER A 853 -14.63 -0.76 -6.31
N VAL A 854 -13.71 -1.67 -6.60
CA VAL A 854 -13.98 -3.11 -6.69
C VAL A 854 -13.47 -3.83 -5.43
N GLY A 855 -14.25 -4.81 -4.97
CA GLY A 855 -13.92 -5.65 -3.82
C GLY A 855 -13.96 -4.93 -2.47
N ALA A 856 -13.87 -5.70 -1.38
CA ALA A 856 -13.69 -5.16 -0.02
C ALA A 856 -12.28 -4.59 0.23
N THR A 857 -11.37 -4.75 -0.73
CA THR A 857 -9.93 -4.43 -0.66
C THR A 857 -9.59 -3.00 -1.08
N GLY A 858 -10.58 -2.24 -1.56
CA GLY A 858 -10.42 -0.83 -1.91
C GLY A 858 -9.67 -0.57 -3.19
N LEU A 859 -9.73 -1.48 -4.17
CA LEU A 859 -9.22 -1.25 -5.52
C LEU A 859 -10.02 -0.14 -6.18
N ASN A 860 -9.41 1.03 -6.35
CA ASN A 860 -10.09 2.20 -6.89
C ASN A 860 -10.05 2.18 -8.41
N GLY A 861 -11.18 2.47 -9.04
CA GLY A 861 -11.26 2.66 -10.48
C GLY A 861 -10.92 1.42 -11.29
N THR A 862 -10.26 1.66 -12.43
CA THR A 862 -9.84 0.62 -13.37
C THR A 862 -8.40 0.13 -13.14
N TYR A 863 -7.71 0.59 -12.08
CA TYR A 863 -6.31 0.25 -11.76
C TYR A 863 -5.96 -1.23 -11.88
N TRP A 864 -6.84 -2.09 -11.37
CA TRP A 864 -6.63 -3.53 -11.32
C TRP A 864 -6.54 -4.17 -12.72
N LEU A 865 -7.25 -3.65 -13.74
CA LEU A 865 -7.17 -4.15 -15.12
C LEU A 865 -5.76 -3.95 -15.69
N TYR A 866 -5.19 -2.77 -15.45
CA TYR A 866 -3.86 -2.41 -15.94
C TYR A 866 -2.78 -3.20 -15.21
N SER A 867 -2.88 -3.29 -13.89
CA SER A 867 -1.98 -4.07 -13.04
C SER A 867 -1.93 -5.55 -13.46
N GLU A 868 -3.11 -6.16 -13.64
CA GLU A 868 -3.24 -7.55 -14.09
C GLU A 868 -2.61 -7.76 -15.47
N ALA A 869 -2.87 -6.86 -16.44
CA ALA A 869 -2.30 -6.98 -17.78
C ALA A 869 -0.77 -6.90 -17.79
N VAL A 870 -0.16 -6.04 -16.96
CA VAL A 870 1.31 -5.99 -16.82
C VAL A 870 1.85 -7.28 -16.24
N ALA A 871 1.22 -7.80 -15.18
CA ALA A 871 1.63 -9.04 -14.55
C ALA A 871 1.57 -10.24 -15.52
N ARG A 872 0.50 -10.34 -16.32
CA ARG A 872 0.36 -11.38 -17.34
C ARG A 872 1.36 -11.24 -18.49
N ALA A 873 1.62 -10.01 -18.94
CA ALA A 873 2.60 -9.79 -20.00
C ALA A 873 4.02 -10.18 -19.54
N ALA A 874 4.40 -9.83 -18.31
CA ALA A 874 5.68 -10.23 -17.71
C ALA A 874 5.81 -11.77 -17.59
N ALA A 875 4.73 -12.42 -17.14
CA ALA A 875 4.67 -13.88 -17.06
C ALA A 875 4.78 -14.53 -18.44
N GLU A 876 4.20 -13.93 -19.48
CA GLU A 876 4.27 -14.45 -20.85
C GLU A 876 5.69 -14.32 -21.42
N VAL A 877 6.35 -13.17 -21.25
CA VAL A 877 7.75 -13.01 -21.64
C VAL A 877 8.64 -14.03 -20.92
N SER A 878 8.42 -14.22 -19.62
CA SER A 878 9.18 -15.20 -18.82
C SER A 878 9.09 -16.63 -19.36
N LYS A 879 7.99 -17.00 -20.03
CA LYS A 879 7.82 -18.32 -20.66
C LYS A 879 8.54 -18.44 -22.00
N ARG A 880 8.82 -17.33 -22.70
CA ARG A 880 9.43 -17.32 -24.04
C ARG A 880 10.92 -17.69 -24.04
N GLY A 881 11.56 -17.74 -22.86
CA GLY A 881 12.98 -18.06 -22.72
C GLY A 881 13.91 -16.84 -22.65
N ASP A 882 13.37 -15.61 -22.68
CA ASP A 882 14.09 -14.34 -22.57
C ASP A 882 14.55 -14.00 -21.14
N GLY A 883 14.61 -14.99 -20.25
CA GLY A 883 14.86 -14.81 -18.82
C GLY A 883 13.59 -14.47 -18.02
N LYS A 884 13.65 -14.63 -16.70
CA LYS A 884 12.56 -14.25 -15.80
C LYS A 884 12.38 -12.72 -15.86
N VAL A 885 11.16 -12.28 -16.10
CA VAL A 885 10.76 -10.86 -16.11
C VAL A 885 9.69 -10.66 -15.04
N LEU A 886 9.97 -9.77 -14.09
CA LEU A 886 9.05 -9.36 -13.03
C LEU A 886 8.07 -8.30 -13.56
N PRO A 887 6.86 -8.17 -13.01
CA PRO A 887 5.89 -7.17 -13.46
C PRO A 887 6.38 -5.72 -13.32
N ARG A 888 7.21 -5.42 -12.32
CA ARG A 888 7.90 -4.12 -12.20
C ARG A 888 8.86 -3.85 -13.36
N GLU A 889 9.52 -4.88 -13.88
CA GLU A 889 10.49 -4.78 -14.97
C GLU A 889 9.78 -4.61 -16.30
N MET A 890 8.71 -5.40 -16.52
CA MET A 890 7.81 -5.24 -17.68
C MET A 890 7.22 -3.82 -17.71
N GLN A 891 6.78 -3.32 -16.55
CA GLN A 891 6.32 -1.95 -16.40
C GLN A 891 7.41 -0.96 -16.83
N SER A 892 8.61 -1.04 -16.24
CA SER A 892 9.73 -0.13 -16.55
C SER A 892 10.10 -0.12 -18.04
N ILE A 893 10.13 -1.28 -18.69
CA ILE A 893 10.41 -1.40 -20.13
C ILE A 893 9.30 -0.72 -20.96
N SER A 894 8.04 -1.02 -20.66
CA SER A 894 6.91 -0.46 -21.41
C SER A 894 6.72 1.05 -21.16
N TRP A 895 7.04 1.51 -19.96
CA TRP A 895 7.05 2.91 -19.53
C TRP A 895 8.05 3.73 -20.33
N GLU A 896 9.31 3.26 -20.42
CA GLU A 896 10.36 3.93 -21.17
C GLU A 896 9.97 4.02 -22.65
N ALA A 897 9.53 2.91 -23.24
CA ALA A 897 9.15 2.82 -24.64
C ALA A 897 8.02 3.79 -25.02
N ILE A 898 6.95 3.87 -24.23
CA ILE A 898 5.81 4.74 -24.57
C ILE A 898 6.16 6.23 -24.43
N ARG A 899 7.10 6.59 -23.54
CA ARG A 899 7.67 7.95 -23.45
C ARG A 899 8.56 8.25 -24.66
N SER A 900 9.37 7.29 -25.07
CA SER A 900 10.21 7.37 -26.26
C SER A 900 9.41 7.50 -27.55
N LEU A 901 8.22 6.91 -27.61
CA LEU A 901 7.32 7.04 -28.76
C LEU A 901 6.60 8.40 -28.76
N PHE A 902 5.79 8.70 -27.73
CA PHE A 902 4.98 9.91 -27.69
C PHE A 902 5.66 11.03 -26.87
N SER A 903 6.11 12.09 -27.55
CA SER A 903 6.75 13.24 -26.89
C SER A 903 5.76 14.04 -26.04
N PRO A 904 6.22 14.85 -25.07
CA PRO A 904 5.35 15.78 -24.34
C PRO A 904 4.56 16.70 -25.28
N THR A 905 5.20 17.22 -26.33
CA THR A 905 4.57 18.05 -27.36
C THR A 905 3.48 17.31 -28.13
N PHE A 906 3.72 16.05 -28.49
CA PHE A 906 2.73 15.21 -29.19
C PHE A 906 1.49 14.93 -28.32
N LYS A 907 1.69 14.66 -27.02
CA LYS A 907 0.61 14.43 -26.05
C LYS A 907 -0.19 15.71 -25.76
N GLY A 908 0.44 16.88 -25.84
CA GLY A 908 -0.20 18.18 -25.65
C GLY A 908 -1.00 18.66 -26.86
N ASP A 909 -0.79 18.08 -28.05
CA ASP A 909 -1.53 18.44 -29.25
C ASP A 909 -2.79 17.56 -29.43
N ALA A 910 -3.96 18.17 -29.20
CA ALA A 910 -5.23 17.49 -29.33
C ALA A 910 -5.48 16.92 -30.73
N ALA A 911 -4.94 17.53 -31.80
CA ALA A 911 -5.08 17.02 -33.16
C ALA A 911 -4.33 15.70 -33.34
N SER A 912 -3.06 15.66 -32.90
CA SER A 912 -2.24 14.44 -32.90
C SER A 912 -2.86 13.31 -32.06
N VAL A 913 -3.34 13.62 -30.86
CA VAL A 913 -4.03 12.65 -30.00
C VAL A 913 -5.28 12.09 -30.67
N ASN A 914 -6.10 12.95 -31.29
CA ASN A 914 -7.31 12.51 -31.99
C ASN A 914 -6.98 11.67 -33.24
N ALA A 915 -5.95 12.03 -34.00
CA ALA A 915 -5.52 11.24 -35.15
C ALA A 915 -5.10 9.82 -34.76
N VAL A 916 -4.42 9.62 -33.62
CA VAL A 916 -4.14 8.28 -33.08
C VAL A 916 -5.44 7.55 -32.71
N ARG A 917 -6.38 8.23 -32.04
CA ARG A 917 -7.67 7.62 -31.69
C ARG A 917 -8.48 7.22 -32.94
N ASP A 918 -8.40 7.99 -34.02
CA ASP A 918 -9.10 7.67 -35.28
C ASP A 918 -8.54 6.41 -35.94
N LEU A 919 -7.24 6.16 -35.84
CA LEU A 919 -6.63 4.89 -36.28
C LEU A 919 -7.16 3.71 -35.46
N TRP A 920 -7.24 3.88 -34.14
CA TRP A 920 -7.81 2.88 -33.24
C TRP A 920 -9.31 2.64 -33.44
N ASP A 921 -10.07 3.67 -33.82
CA ASP A 921 -11.48 3.52 -34.18
C ASP A 921 -11.66 2.64 -35.41
N LYS A 922 -10.79 2.73 -36.42
CA LYS A 922 -10.79 1.82 -37.58
C LYS A 922 -10.50 0.38 -37.19
N TYR A 923 -9.51 0.16 -36.32
CA TYR A 923 -9.21 -1.18 -35.79
C TYR A 923 -10.42 -1.78 -35.07
N THR A 924 -11.01 -1.01 -34.15
CA THR A 924 -12.14 -1.50 -33.35
C THR A 924 -13.43 -1.65 -34.16
N ALA A 925 -13.56 -0.98 -35.31
CA ALA A 925 -14.61 -1.20 -36.31
C ALA A 925 -14.35 -2.42 -37.22
N GLY A 926 -13.14 -3.01 -37.18
CA GLY A 926 -12.74 -4.12 -38.06
C GLY A 926 -12.29 -3.68 -39.46
N GLU A 927 -12.05 -2.38 -39.67
CA GLU A 927 -11.60 -1.81 -40.94
C GLU A 927 -10.08 -1.87 -41.13
N ALA A 928 -9.32 -2.11 -40.06
CA ALA A 928 -7.87 -2.25 -40.06
C ALA A 928 -7.44 -3.41 -39.15
N THR A 929 -6.31 -4.04 -39.46
CA THR A 929 -5.70 -5.03 -38.58
C THR A 929 -5.00 -4.35 -37.39
N TYR A 930 -4.71 -5.13 -36.34
CA TYR A 930 -3.97 -4.61 -35.19
C TYR A 930 -2.55 -4.17 -35.60
N GLU A 931 -1.86 -4.99 -36.39
CA GLU A 931 -0.50 -4.75 -36.89
C GLU A 931 -0.43 -3.47 -37.73
N ASP A 932 -1.36 -3.31 -38.68
CA ASP A 932 -1.43 -2.11 -39.52
C ASP A 932 -1.66 -0.84 -38.69
N THR A 933 -2.50 -0.96 -37.65
CA THR A 933 -2.84 0.15 -36.75
C THR A 933 -1.64 0.57 -35.91
N ILE A 934 -0.94 -0.39 -35.29
CA ILE A 934 0.29 -0.12 -34.53
C ILE A 934 1.32 0.58 -35.42
N GLN A 935 1.56 0.06 -36.62
CA GLN A 935 2.55 0.66 -37.53
C GLN A 935 2.15 2.08 -37.96
N ALA A 936 0.86 2.31 -38.22
CA ALA A 936 0.35 3.64 -38.54
C ALA A 936 0.52 4.63 -37.38
N VAL A 937 0.28 4.19 -36.14
CA VAL A 937 0.49 5.01 -34.94
C VAL A 937 1.97 5.33 -34.74
N ILE A 938 2.86 4.34 -34.91
CA ILE A 938 4.31 4.56 -34.81
C ILE A 938 4.78 5.56 -35.88
N ASN A 939 4.32 5.41 -37.12
CA ASN A 939 4.64 6.34 -38.21
C ASN A 939 4.17 7.76 -37.90
N LEU A 940 2.95 7.92 -37.35
CA LEU A 940 2.41 9.21 -36.94
C LEU A 940 3.23 9.85 -35.79
N ALA A 941 3.78 9.04 -34.89
CA ALA A 941 4.63 9.49 -33.79
C ALA A 941 6.11 9.74 -34.16
N GLY A 942 6.45 9.70 -35.45
CA GLY A 942 7.82 9.96 -35.95
C GLY A 942 8.58 8.71 -36.42
N GLY A 943 7.92 7.56 -36.54
CA GLY A 943 8.42 6.35 -37.20
C GLY A 943 9.42 5.50 -36.39
N ARG A 944 9.78 5.92 -35.17
CA ARG A 944 10.70 5.18 -34.30
C ARG A 944 10.50 5.50 -32.82
N TYR A 945 10.96 4.61 -31.96
CA TYR A 945 11.20 4.91 -30.55
C TYR A 945 12.46 5.75 -30.43
N ARG A 946 12.39 6.91 -29.76
CA ARG A 946 13.59 7.73 -29.49
C ARG A 946 14.45 7.08 -28.42
N ASP A 947 15.76 7.19 -28.56
CA ASP A 947 16.69 6.69 -27.54
C ASP A 947 16.56 7.49 -26.24
N PRO A 948 16.41 6.82 -25.08
CA PRO A 948 16.48 7.46 -23.78
C PRO A 948 17.81 8.20 -23.55
N SER A 949 17.77 9.24 -22.71
CA SER A 949 18.95 10.09 -22.41
C SER A 949 20.17 9.35 -21.82
N TRP A 950 19.99 8.12 -21.34
CA TRP A 950 21.04 7.27 -20.76
C TRP A 950 21.60 6.22 -21.74
N VAL A 951 21.04 6.10 -22.95
CA VAL A 951 21.57 5.23 -24.03
C VAL A 951 22.88 5.82 -24.56
N GLY A 952 23.85 4.97 -24.87
CA GLY A 952 25.23 5.37 -25.24
C GLY A 952 26.17 5.50 -24.04
N VAL A 953 25.62 5.86 -22.87
CA VAL A 953 26.39 5.99 -21.63
C VAL A 953 26.64 4.63 -20.98
N ARG A 954 27.91 4.32 -20.63
CA ARG A 954 28.23 3.08 -19.89
C ARG A 954 27.80 3.17 -18.41
N PRO A 955 27.22 2.11 -17.82
CA PRO A 955 26.76 2.14 -16.42
C PRO A 955 27.84 2.52 -15.40
N ASP A 956 29.09 2.09 -15.60
CA ASP A 956 30.25 2.38 -14.75
C ASP A 956 30.77 3.82 -14.86
N SER A 957 30.32 4.57 -15.87
CA SER A 957 30.65 5.99 -16.06
C SER A 957 29.71 6.93 -15.32
N ALA A 958 28.58 6.42 -14.81
CA ALA A 958 27.67 7.17 -13.96
C ALA A 958 28.22 7.23 -12.53
N ALA A 959 28.07 8.38 -11.89
CA ALA A 959 28.61 8.57 -10.55
C ALA A 959 27.67 7.94 -9.51
N ALA A 960 28.23 7.13 -8.62
CA ALA A 960 27.47 6.41 -7.61
C ALA A 960 26.95 7.37 -6.52
N PRO A 961 25.66 7.32 -6.12
CA PRO A 961 25.11 8.12 -5.03
C PRO A 961 25.88 7.96 -3.71
N GLU A 962 26.41 6.76 -3.45
CA GLU A 962 27.18 6.39 -2.26
C GLU A 962 28.52 7.12 -2.16
N ALA A 963 29.00 7.72 -3.26
CA ALA A 963 30.22 8.53 -3.26
C ALA A 963 30.03 9.92 -2.61
N GLY A 964 28.87 10.20 -2.01
CA GLY A 964 28.55 11.48 -1.35
C GLY A 964 28.22 12.61 -2.31
N LEU A 965 28.03 12.28 -3.59
CA LEU A 965 27.77 13.22 -4.68
C LEU A 965 26.33 13.70 -4.64
N LYS A 966 26.14 15.01 -4.70
CA LYS A 966 24.79 15.58 -4.72
C LYS A 966 24.21 15.63 -6.13
N SER A 967 22.92 15.32 -6.23
CA SER A 967 22.10 15.44 -7.44
C SER A 967 21.97 16.88 -7.95
N TYR A 968 22.38 17.86 -7.15
CA TYR A 968 22.23 19.29 -7.45
C TYR A 968 23.49 20.15 -7.30
N GLU A 969 24.60 19.63 -6.78
CA GLU A 969 25.87 20.36 -6.76
C GLU A 969 26.62 20.14 -8.10
N SER A 970 27.34 21.17 -8.57
CA SER A 970 27.98 21.16 -9.89
C SER A 970 29.11 20.14 -10.01
N GLN A 971 29.94 20.01 -8.97
CA GLN A 971 31.06 19.08 -8.96
C GLN A 971 30.59 17.65 -8.66
N LEU A 972 30.96 16.72 -9.53
CA LEU A 972 31.14 15.32 -9.14
C LEU A 972 32.47 15.27 -8.36
N ALA A 973 32.43 15.40 -7.02
CA ALA A 973 33.60 15.35 -6.17
C ALA A 973 34.52 14.17 -6.55
N HIS A 974 35.82 14.46 -6.69
CA HIS A 974 36.88 13.50 -6.92
C HIS A 974 36.89 12.40 -5.85
N ALA A 975 36.18 11.30 -6.09
CA ALA A 975 36.32 10.07 -5.33
C ALA A 975 37.69 9.44 -5.61
N ARG A 976 38.76 9.97 -5.00
CA ARG A 976 40.09 9.31 -4.92
C ARG A 976 41.07 9.88 -3.88
N GLN A 977 40.72 10.89 -3.09
CA GLN A 977 41.59 11.37 -2.01
C GLN A 977 40.95 11.13 -0.64
N GLY A 978 41.18 9.94 -0.09
CA GLY A 978 40.68 9.60 1.24
C GLY A 978 41.27 8.34 1.88
N LEU A 979 42.38 7.79 1.36
CA LEU A 979 43.10 6.67 1.97
C LEU A 979 44.60 6.77 1.70
N ALA A 980 45.27 7.77 2.28
CA ALA A 980 46.67 7.70 2.65
C ALA A 980 47.07 8.93 3.46
N GLU A 981 47.67 8.66 4.62
CA GLU A 981 48.60 9.55 5.33
C GLU A 981 48.02 10.67 6.20
N ARG A 982 47.58 10.28 7.41
CA ARG A 982 48.06 10.94 8.62
C ARG A 982 49.25 10.16 9.19
N ARG A 983 50.46 10.69 9.04
CA ARG A 983 51.56 10.42 9.97
C ARG A 983 52.43 11.67 10.16
N GLU A 984 52.70 11.91 11.44
CA GLU A 984 53.40 13.02 12.08
C GLU A 984 54.83 13.31 11.56
N PRO A 985 55.39 14.51 11.87
CA PRO A 985 56.69 14.97 11.38
C PRO A 985 57.85 14.59 12.31
N GLY A 986 59.01 14.23 11.74
CA GLY A 986 60.25 14.21 12.50
C GLY A 986 61.48 13.61 11.81
N ARG A 987 62.52 14.47 11.66
CA ARG A 987 63.97 14.18 11.48
C ARG A 987 64.35 13.38 10.23
N GLY A 988 65.38 13.71 9.45
CA GLY A 988 66.51 14.61 9.61
C GLY A 988 67.67 14.04 8.80
N ASP A 989 68.27 14.91 8.00
CA ASP A 989 69.69 14.96 7.63
C ASP A 989 70.29 14.14 6.45
N ALA A 990 71.00 14.93 5.64
CA ALA A 990 72.21 14.75 4.83
C ALA A 990 72.57 13.46 4.06
N GLY A 991 73.07 13.68 2.82
CA GLY A 991 74.16 12.84 2.27
C GLY A 991 74.24 12.75 0.75
N LEU A 992 75.02 13.64 0.13
CA LEU A 992 75.52 13.62 -1.27
C LEU A 992 76.49 12.41 -1.55
N PRO A 993 77.25 12.34 -2.68
CA PRO A 993 76.87 12.05 -4.08
C PRO A 993 77.87 11.08 -4.80
N GLY A 994 77.65 10.76 -6.09
CA GLY A 994 78.75 10.87 -7.09
C GLY A 994 79.23 9.65 -7.91
N SER A 995 79.48 9.96 -9.21
CA SER A 995 80.48 9.40 -10.16
C SER A 995 80.13 8.06 -10.85
N THR A 996 80.42 7.76 -12.13
CA THR A 996 81.48 8.11 -13.12
C THR A 996 81.00 7.70 -14.54
N LEU A 997 81.09 8.52 -15.61
CA LEU A 997 82.13 8.64 -16.68
C LEU A 997 82.42 7.41 -17.59
N SER A 998 82.32 7.61 -18.92
CA SER A 998 83.28 7.21 -20.01
C SER A 998 82.58 6.86 -21.36
N GLN A 999 82.56 7.76 -22.36
CA GLN A 999 83.38 7.83 -23.62
C GLN A 999 83.00 6.91 -24.82
N GLY A 1000 82.66 7.54 -25.97
CA GLY A 1000 83.30 7.28 -27.29
C GLY A 1000 82.46 6.77 -28.49
N GLY A 1001 82.39 7.55 -29.59
CA GLY A 1001 82.61 7.04 -30.98
C GLY A 1001 81.48 6.96 -32.05
N VAL A 1002 81.27 8.04 -32.82
CA VAL A 1002 81.06 8.27 -34.29
C VAL A 1002 80.36 7.26 -35.27
N SER A 1003 79.53 7.85 -36.16
CA SER A 1003 79.13 7.58 -37.59
C SER A 1003 77.86 6.79 -38.01
N ASP A 1004 76.90 7.57 -38.56
CA ASP A 1004 76.16 7.54 -39.87
C ASP A 1004 75.41 6.29 -40.43
N GLN A 1005 74.25 6.60 -41.05
CA GLN A 1005 73.35 5.87 -41.99
C GLN A 1005 72.32 4.84 -41.45
N GLY A 1006 71.02 5.07 -41.77
CA GLY A 1006 69.90 4.13 -41.56
C GLY A 1006 69.61 3.24 -42.79
N PRO A 1007 68.37 2.73 -43.00
CA PRO A 1007 67.23 2.60 -42.07
C PRO A 1007 66.37 1.29 -42.21
N LEU A 1008 65.32 1.13 -41.38
CA LEU A 1008 64.16 0.18 -41.47
C LEU A 1008 64.48 -1.32 -41.19
N GLU A 1009 63.70 -2.14 -40.48
CA GLU A 1009 62.24 -2.22 -40.23
C GLU A 1009 61.91 -3.26 -39.13
N GLN A 1010 60.66 -3.21 -38.62
CA GLN A 1010 59.87 -4.23 -37.85
C GLN A 1010 59.90 -4.33 -36.30
N VAL A 1011 58.88 -3.68 -35.71
CA VAL A 1011 57.83 -4.09 -34.74
C VAL A 1011 58.12 -5.19 -33.69
N GLY A 1012 57.91 -4.84 -32.40
CA GLY A 1012 57.40 -5.77 -31.37
C GLY A 1012 57.87 -5.56 -29.92
N ASP A 1013 57.20 -4.67 -29.18
CA ASP A 1013 56.97 -4.58 -27.72
C ASP A 1013 58.11 -4.45 -26.68
N GLY A 1014 58.00 -3.38 -25.85
CA GLY A 1014 58.56 -3.33 -24.48
C GLY A 1014 59.26 -2.03 -24.05
N ALA A 1015 58.48 -1.06 -23.53
CA ALA A 1015 58.81 -0.02 -22.54
C ALA A 1015 60.23 0.64 -22.45
N GLY A 1016 60.29 1.98 -22.63
CA GLY A 1016 61.33 2.85 -22.03
C GLY A 1016 61.75 4.12 -22.80
N ARG A 1017 61.40 5.30 -22.24
CA ARG A 1017 61.85 6.73 -22.46
C ARG A 1017 63.13 7.00 -23.30
N ALA A 1018 63.37 8.12 -23.99
CA ALA A 1018 62.67 9.38 -24.31
C ALA A 1018 63.57 10.25 -25.25
N GLY A 1019 63.00 11.16 -26.06
CA GLY A 1019 63.68 12.38 -26.55
C GLY A 1019 63.54 12.74 -28.04
N GLY A 1020 62.88 13.88 -28.32
CA GLY A 1020 63.25 14.75 -29.44
C GLY A 1020 62.56 14.59 -30.80
N ALA A 1021 61.23 14.66 -30.85
CA ALA A 1021 60.51 15.05 -32.07
C ALA A 1021 59.60 16.24 -31.72
N GLY A 1022 59.67 17.33 -32.50
CA GLY A 1022 58.70 18.41 -32.42
C GLY A 1022 57.27 17.86 -32.55
N PRO A 1023 56.25 18.53 -31.99
CA PRO A 1023 55.02 17.85 -31.55
C PRO A 1023 54.26 17.15 -32.68
N ALA A 1024 54.58 15.87 -32.91
CA ALA A 1024 54.17 15.11 -34.09
C ALA A 1024 52.65 15.19 -34.33
N PRO A 1025 52.19 15.25 -35.60
CA PRO A 1025 50.76 15.24 -35.92
C PRO A 1025 50.06 14.01 -35.32
N LEU A 1026 48.78 14.15 -34.97
CA LEU A 1026 47.99 13.04 -34.42
C LEU A 1026 47.77 11.93 -35.46
N PRO A 1027 47.73 10.65 -35.08
CA PRO A 1027 47.55 9.53 -36.02
C PRO A 1027 46.26 9.67 -36.83
N GLY A 1028 46.38 9.63 -38.16
CA GLY A 1028 45.25 9.80 -39.08
C GLY A 1028 44.91 11.25 -39.47
N ALA A 1029 45.72 12.24 -39.09
CA ALA A 1029 45.55 13.63 -39.50
C ALA A 1029 45.59 13.79 -41.02
N PRO A 1030 44.73 14.64 -41.62
CA PRO A 1030 44.74 14.87 -43.06
C PRO A 1030 46.10 15.45 -43.49
N VAL A 1031 46.73 14.80 -44.46
CA VAL A 1031 48.04 15.21 -44.98
C VAL A 1031 47.80 16.33 -45.99
N ILE A 1032 47.98 17.57 -45.53
CA ILE A 1032 47.86 18.79 -46.32
C ILE A 1032 49.24 19.44 -46.37
N ALA A 1033 49.78 19.54 -47.58
CA ALA A 1033 51.12 20.09 -47.82
C ALA A 1033 51.24 21.49 -47.18
N GLY A 1034 52.18 21.63 -46.25
CA GLY A 1034 52.47 22.88 -45.54
C GLY A 1034 51.61 23.21 -44.32
N ALA A 1035 50.60 22.40 -43.95
CA ALA A 1035 49.69 22.69 -42.83
C ALA A 1035 49.42 21.49 -41.90
N THR A 1036 50.20 20.40 -41.99
CA THR A 1036 49.94 19.16 -41.24
C THR A 1036 50.61 19.19 -39.87
N GLY A 1037 49.82 19.29 -38.79
CA GLY A 1037 50.31 19.32 -37.39
C GLY A 1037 50.26 20.71 -36.75
N PRO A 1038 50.61 20.86 -35.45
CA PRO A 1038 50.56 22.14 -34.75
C PRO A 1038 51.77 23.03 -35.05
N ASP A 1039 51.59 24.35 -35.08
CA ASP A 1039 52.70 25.31 -35.23
C ASP A 1039 53.53 25.38 -33.92
N PRO A 1040 54.84 25.04 -33.97
CA PRO A 1040 55.70 25.01 -32.79
C PRO A 1040 55.92 26.39 -32.16
N ARG A 1041 55.81 27.48 -32.93
CA ARG A 1041 55.94 28.86 -32.43
C ARG A 1041 54.74 29.25 -31.56
N ILE A 1042 53.53 28.84 -31.94
CA ILE A 1042 52.31 29.07 -31.15
C ILE A 1042 52.34 28.26 -29.85
N VAL A 1043 52.75 26.98 -29.95
CA VAL A 1043 52.86 26.09 -28.77
C VAL A 1043 53.85 26.64 -27.74
N ALA A 1044 54.97 27.23 -28.19
CA ALA A 1044 55.96 27.83 -27.29
C ALA A 1044 55.39 29.05 -26.52
N VAL A 1045 54.59 29.89 -27.18
CA VAL A 1045 53.91 31.04 -26.52
C VAL A 1045 52.88 30.55 -25.51
N ALA A 1046 52.10 29.52 -25.86
CA ALA A 1046 51.11 28.93 -24.96
C ALA A 1046 51.76 28.31 -23.71
N GLU A 1047 52.88 27.59 -23.87
CA GLU A 1047 53.63 27.02 -22.75
C GLU A 1047 54.27 28.10 -21.86
N GLN A 1048 54.76 29.20 -22.44
CA GLN A 1048 55.32 30.31 -21.69
C GLN A 1048 54.24 31.05 -20.90
N TYR A 1049 53.14 31.43 -21.55
CA TYR A 1049 51.98 32.04 -20.90
C TYR A 1049 51.48 31.15 -19.76
N ALA A 1050 51.39 29.84 -19.99
CA ALA A 1050 50.96 28.88 -18.99
C ALA A 1050 51.93 28.82 -17.79
N ARG A 1051 53.25 28.78 -18.02
CA ARG A 1051 54.25 28.86 -16.94
C ARG A 1051 54.11 30.15 -16.12
N ASP A 1052 53.96 31.28 -16.78
CA ASP A 1052 53.93 32.60 -16.14
C ASP A 1052 52.65 32.84 -15.33
N ASN A 1053 51.54 32.20 -15.72
CA ASN A 1053 50.28 32.20 -14.99
C ASN A 1053 50.13 30.98 -14.05
N GLY A 1054 51.17 30.14 -13.90
CA GLY A 1054 51.12 28.89 -13.11
C GLY A 1054 50.22 27.78 -13.69
N ILE A 1055 49.68 27.96 -14.90
CA ILE A 1055 48.79 27.03 -15.59
C ILE A 1055 49.55 25.77 -16.00
N PRO A 1056 49.14 24.57 -15.55
CA PRO A 1056 49.76 23.32 -15.95
C PRO A 1056 49.28 22.87 -17.34
N LEU A 1057 49.79 23.49 -18.40
CA LEU A 1057 49.49 23.11 -19.79
C LEU A 1057 50.06 21.72 -20.13
N ARG A 1058 49.32 20.94 -20.93
CA ARG A 1058 49.71 19.60 -21.42
C ARG A 1058 49.17 19.40 -22.84
N ARG A 1059 49.93 18.72 -23.72
CA ARG A 1059 49.47 18.39 -25.08
C ARG A 1059 48.68 17.08 -25.13
N GLN A 1060 47.56 17.10 -25.82
CA GLN A 1060 46.76 15.93 -26.22
C GLN A 1060 47.53 15.03 -27.22
N GLY A 1061 47.58 13.72 -26.96
CA GLY A 1061 48.38 12.76 -27.73
C GLY A 1061 47.66 11.96 -28.83
N GLU A 1062 46.32 12.04 -28.89
CA GLU A 1062 45.50 11.30 -29.85
C GLU A 1062 44.23 12.10 -30.20
N TYR A 1063 43.54 11.73 -31.30
CA TYR A 1063 42.24 12.32 -31.59
C TYR A 1063 41.25 11.90 -30.50
N ALA A 1064 40.75 12.86 -29.75
CA ALA A 1064 39.69 12.59 -28.79
C ALA A 1064 38.46 12.10 -29.57
N LYS A 1065 38.04 10.85 -29.34
CA LYS A 1065 36.75 10.37 -29.85
C LYS A 1065 35.66 11.19 -29.17
N VAL A 1066 34.81 11.82 -29.97
CA VAL A 1066 33.64 12.54 -29.47
C VAL A 1066 32.78 11.50 -28.76
N ASP A 1067 32.66 11.64 -27.45
CA ASP A 1067 31.72 10.92 -26.60
C ASP A 1067 30.39 11.70 -26.70
N PRO A 1068 29.42 11.25 -27.51
CA PRO A 1068 28.27 12.06 -27.92
C PRO A 1068 27.39 12.50 -26.75
N GLU A 1069 27.17 11.63 -25.77
CA GLU A 1069 26.42 12.01 -24.57
C GLU A 1069 27.29 12.85 -23.63
N ARG A 1070 28.63 12.73 -23.64
CA ARG A 1070 29.51 13.66 -22.91
C ARG A 1070 29.54 15.04 -23.58
N ALA A 1071 29.43 15.10 -24.90
CA ALA A 1071 29.24 16.34 -25.64
C ALA A 1071 27.91 16.99 -25.24
N ALA A 1072 26.82 16.23 -25.12
CA ALA A 1072 25.58 16.74 -24.52
C ALA A 1072 25.79 17.19 -23.05
N ARG A 1073 26.43 16.36 -22.21
CA ARG A 1073 26.72 16.71 -20.80
C ARG A 1073 27.48 18.04 -20.66
N ILE A 1074 28.39 18.38 -21.60
CA ILE A 1074 29.37 19.50 -21.51
C ILE A 1074 29.13 20.69 -22.45
N ALA A 1075 28.40 20.54 -23.56
CA ALA A 1075 28.11 21.61 -24.53
C ALA A 1075 26.63 21.99 -24.64
N ALA A 1076 25.73 21.27 -23.97
CA ALA A 1076 24.30 21.47 -24.02
C ALA A 1076 23.60 22.07 -22.77
N ALA A 1077 24.19 22.72 -21.75
CA ALA A 1077 25.50 23.38 -21.54
C ALA A 1077 25.84 24.65 -22.38
N TYR A 1078 24.85 25.55 -22.55
CA TYR A 1078 25.09 26.99 -22.79
C TYR A 1078 24.14 27.90 -21.95
N ASP A 1079 23.11 28.56 -22.52
CA ASP A 1079 22.13 29.44 -21.82
C ASP A 1079 20.74 28.79 -21.52
N ALA A 1080 20.23 28.83 -20.28
CA ALA A 1080 18.80 28.64 -19.91
C ALA A 1080 18.60 28.70 -18.38
N MET A 1081 19.27 27.79 -17.65
CA MET A 1081 19.73 27.99 -16.27
C MET A 1081 20.19 29.44 -16.13
N ALA A 1082 19.67 30.13 -15.12
CA ALA A 1082 19.44 31.57 -15.18
C ALA A 1082 20.55 32.38 -15.86
N HIS A 1083 20.23 32.97 -17.02
CA HIS A 1083 21.09 33.94 -17.69
C HIS A 1083 21.24 35.18 -16.79
N ALA A 1084 22.26 35.15 -15.93
CA ALA A 1084 22.39 36.02 -14.77
C ALA A 1084 23.61 36.94 -14.87
N PRO A 1085 23.63 37.89 -15.82
CA PRO A 1085 24.81 38.72 -16.11
C PRO A 1085 25.14 39.75 -15.01
N GLN A 1086 24.30 39.86 -13.99
CA GLN A 1086 24.48 40.81 -12.89
C GLN A 1086 24.96 40.14 -11.59
N ASP A 1087 25.09 38.81 -11.56
CA ASP A 1087 25.67 38.11 -10.41
C ASP A 1087 27.16 38.46 -10.28
N PRO A 1088 27.67 38.82 -9.09
CA PRO A 1088 29.06 39.25 -8.90
C PRO A 1088 30.11 38.18 -9.21
N ALA A 1089 29.83 36.89 -8.98
CA ALA A 1089 30.74 35.79 -9.30
C ALA A 1089 30.65 35.43 -10.79
N VAL A 1090 29.48 35.58 -11.41
CA VAL A 1090 29.31 35.47 -12.86
C VAL A 1090 29.99 36.66 -13.54
N ARG A 1091 29.85 37.88 -13.02
CA ARG A 1091 30.56 39.08 -13.45
C ARG A 1091 32.05 38.96 -13.21
N GLU A 1092 32.49 38.41 -12.08
CA GLU A 1092 33.89 38.16 -11.76
C GLU A 1092 34.46 37.03 -12.64
N ALA A 1093 33.67 36.00 -12.97
CA ALA A 1093 34.05 34.95 -13.89
C ALA A 1093 34.10 35.46 -15.34
N TYR A 1094 33.15 36.30 -15.77
CA TYR A 1094 33.18 36.99 -17.06
C TYR A 1094 34.31 38.02 -17.10
N GLU A 1095 34.60 38.74 -16.02
CA GLU A 1095 35.73 39.66 -15.92
C GLU A 1095 37.06 38.90 -15.93
N ASN A 1096 37.20 37.78 -15.21
CA ASN A 1096 38.38 36.91 -15.28
C ASN A 1096 38.51 36.23 -16.65
N LEU A 1097 37.40 35.82 -17.28
CA LEU A 1097 37.38 35.30 -18.63
C LEU A 1097 37.84 36.38 -19.62
N ILE A 1098 37.35 37.62 -19.50
CA ILE A 1098 37.76 38.78 -20.31
C ILE A 1098 39.25 39.10 -20.07
N GLN A 1099 39.71 39.12 -18.82
CA GLN A 1099 41.08 39.43 -18.45
C GLN A 1099 42.06 38.35 -18.92
N GLN A 1100 41.77 37.07 -18.69
CA GLN A 1100 42.63 35.96 -19.12
C GLN A 1100 42.60 35.76 -20.64
N THR A 1101 41.45 35.95 -21.30
CA THR A 1101 41.37 35.91 -22.78
C THR A 1101 42.17 37.06 -23.38
N ARG A 1102 42.09 38.26 -22.78
CA ARG A 1102 42.88 39.42 -23.22
C ARG A 1102 44.38 39.24 -22.98
N ALA A 1103 44.78 38.69 -21.83
CA ALA A 1103 46.18 38.41 -21.52
C ALA A 1103 46.78 37.33 -22.45
N GLN A 1104 46.00 36.32 -22.82
CA GLN A 1104 46.39 35.33 -23.83
C GLN A 1104 46.54 35.95 -25.23
N TYR A 1105 45.61 36.83 -25.61
CA TYR A 1105 45.67 37.60 -26.87
C TYR A 1105 46.91 38.51 -26.91
N ASP A 1106 47.16 39.27 -25.85
CA ASP A 1106 48.30 40.20 -25.78
C ASP A 1106 49.65 39.43 -25.77
N ALA A 1107 49.72 38.24 -25.16
CA ALA A 1107 50.90 37.38 -25.22
C ALA A 1107 51.20 36.88 -26.65
N LEU A 1108 50.16 36.55 -27.42
CA LEU A 1108 50.30 36.16 -28.83
C LEU A 1108 50.70 37.38 -29.71
N VAL A 1109 50.11 38.56 -29.48
CA VAL A 1109 50.50 39.80 -30.17
C VAL A 1109 51.94 40.21 -29.85
N ALA A 1110 52.39 40.04 -28.60
CA ALA A 1110 53.77 40.30 -28.19
C ALA A 1110 54.79 39.33 -28.84
N ALA A 1111 54.36 38.11 -29.18
CA ALA A 1111 55.11 37.18 -30.01
C ALA A 1111 55.03 37.47 -31.52
N GLY A 1112 54.28 38.50 -31.94
CA GLY A 1112 54.18 39.00 -33.31
C GLY A 1112 52.94 38.54 -34.09
N TYR A 1113 52.05 37.75 -33.49
CA TYR A 1113 50.84 37.26 -34.16
C TYR A 1113 49.82 38.38 -34.36
N LYS A 1114 49.08 38.31 -35.48
CA LYS A 1114 48.03 39.27 -35.85
C LYS A 1114 46.69 38.57 -35.91
N PHE A 1115 45.63 39.25 -35.48
CA PHE A 1115 44.28 38.68 -35.37
C PHE A 1115 43.27 39.53 -36.14
N TRP A 1116 42.24 38.85 -36.66
CA TRP A 1116 41.09 39.44 -37.34
C TRP A 1116 39.81 38.79 -36.80
N PHE A 1117 38.67 39.46 -36.99
CA PHE A 1117 37.36 38.82 -36.89
C PHE A 1117 36.96 38.32 -38.27
N ILE A 1118 36.37 37.13 -38.36
CA ILE A 1118 35.87 36.57 -39.62
C ILE A 1118 34.60 37.32 -40.03
N ASP A 1119 34.67 38.03 -41.16
CA ASP A 1119 33.53 38.39 -41.99
C ASP A 1119 33.38 37.28 -43.05
N PRO A 1120 32.28 36.49 -43.07
CA PRO A 1120 32.13 35.38 -44.02
C PRO A 1120 32.08 35.84 -45.48
N THR A 1121 31.97 37.15 -45.74
CA THR A 1121 32.06 37.73 -47.09
C THR A 1121 33.44 38.27 -47.46
N ASN A 1122 34.39 38.32 -46.51
CA ASN A 1122 35.69 38.96 -46.71
C ASN A 1122 36.84 38.20 -46.03
N ASP A 1123 36.72 36.87 -45.94
CA ASP A 1123 37.81 36.00 -45.49
C ASP A 1123 38.96 36.02 -46.53
N PRO A 1124 40.17 36.52 -46.18
CA PRO A 1124 41.29 36.57 -47.11
C PRO A 1124 41.83 35.18 -47.47
N TYR A 1125 41.39 34.14 -46.75
CA TYR A 1125 41.78 32.76 -46.98
C TYR A 1125 40.61 31.96 -47.55
N LYS A 1126 40.86 31.21 -48.64
CA LYS A 1126 39.83 30.41 -49.32
C LYS A 1126 39.45 29.14 -48.55
N SER A 1127 40.27 28.75 -47.59
CA SER A 1127 40.05 27.62 -46.69
C SER A 1127 40.79 27.85 -45.36
N PRO A 1128 40.34 27.23 -44.25
CA PRO A 1128 41.04 27.29 -42.97
C PRO A 1128 42.52 26.83 -43.03
N TRP A 1129 42.88 26.06 -44.06
CA TRP A 1129 44.24 25.56 -44.26
C TRP A 1129 45.18 26.55 -44.95
N ASP A 1130 44.64 27.51 -45.70
CA ASP A 1130 45.43 28.59 -46.29
C ASP A 1130 45.79 29.63 -45.20
N ALA A 1131 44.92 29.80 -44.20
CA ALA A 1131 45.17 30.64 -43.02
C ALA A 1131 46.20 30.05 -42.04
N LEU A 1132 46.27 28.72 -41.91
CA LEU A 1132 47.28 28.03 -41.09
C LEU A 1132 48.67 27.96 -41.76
N ARG A 1133 48.73 28.20 -43.08
CA ARG A 1133 49.96 28.13 -43.89
C ARG A 1133 50.72 29.46 -43.94
N ASP A 1134 49.99 30.56 -43.87
CA ASP A 1134 50.48 31.93 -43.76
C ASP A 1134 50.91 32.23 -42.32
#